data_AF-A0A2U3ECC1-F1
#
_entry.id   AF-A0A2U3ECC1-F1
#
_cell.length_a   1.000
_cell.length_b   1.000
_cell.length_c   1.000
_cell.angle_alpha   90.00
_cell.angle_beta   90.00
_cell.angle_gamma   90.00
#
_symmetry.space_group_name_H-M   'P 1'
#
loop_
_entity.id
_entity.type
_entity.pdbx_description
1 polymer ?
#
loop_
_entity_poly.entity_id
_entity_poly.type
_entity_poly.pdbx_seq_one_letter_code
_entity_poly.pdbx_strand_id
1 'polypeptide(L)'
;MATEDERYRESSQFRLWSFAPANLQDLREKTNSLAKQQITARLTPTPEFLTTDEEARLVKFFTVELIRAAQFCELPTEIRSTAAMFLRRFYITNSVMTYPPTELLKTSLFFGCKAEGFYIRLAKLAEKFPNTSSEQILAGEFLLCQGIRFAFDVRHPFRALEGAILELRRRLPDEEARVSRAHARAREILKFSALVTDVYFHFTPSQIMMAALLMVDSGLVDTLLPRPAAPHDDNSPVGANTDMHEKILTAVEDCRAMLEDEPPERMAEYWGTPEIVKSMKPLRKKLQKCRDPDRADLVALQRARREQAAKPKKPGPAESAMFGEDLRDVKRRKVDGDDVFGAHRPPRANASMERVMAPADAFRQRSAFGPLRRHRRARQLAAVPRGTWHVWGVSPGEGRGLPRTPRAERPIVCSPLLVTAGRAWLTDKLVPPRVSDVGRAPKAAKRPHGVLGELQHDVFQSGQRRRLQVTELWLNRAQEQRTCEMKRNGRYHAAHGQAGSPGRILHPSRHPITSFPTHRSGQTTVHSLTPTDGPIGAQSAGPSAFSSRPAMATHGVQETAAMLVSLVILQAAGALASLQRRAGASAWSSSADGKYKLSQVDAPSLGGSNPGLDTWDLTIADKTGLRQTIKGFGACVTDGTVTAFNKLPADQRSALLKDLMGPDGLNFNLMRHTVASSDLSADPAYSYDDNGGKPDTGLSGFNLGDRGNAMVSMLAEMRRLQPDLTILGSPWAPPGWMQLDGVITGTTTNNNLNHQYVDAYAQYFVKYLQAYEQGGAHIDAITIQNEPLNSRAQMPTMYIFADESGALIRDNVGPAIKKAGLKTQVWAFDHNTQDYDYPETVVNMNGKDTVQAAAWHCYSGNDPSHWQPLSRFHDQFPDREQYMTECWTAVGTTDWVHSSSFALLPLQNWANGIIAWALGSFSGGGPVISGGDACGICTGLVTVDPSGGSYRKEVDYYMMGQFSRFMPKGGRALAGTGSYLYGDGTGVESVATLNPDGTRTVVIQNRYDHDIWVQLGTEGDGKWSGRAYAKAVTTWVLPKA
;
A
#
# COMPACT_ATOMS: atom_id res chain seq x y z
N MET A 1 1.13 -23.86 -11.53
CA MET A 1 1.94 -23.10 -10.55
C MET A 1 2.39 -24.06 -9.46
N ALA A 2 3.57 -23.89 -8.86
CA ALA A 2 3.98 -24.70 -7.71
C ALA A 2 3.09 -24.40 -6.49
N THR A 3 2.66 -25.46 -5.81
CA THR A 3 1.90 -25.47 -4.55
C THR A 3 2.71 -24.89 -3.39
N GLU A 4 2.06 -24.59 -2.26
CA GLU A 4 2.78 -24.07 -1.08
C GLU A 4 3.69 -25.13 -0.43
N ASP A 5 3.35 -26.42 -0.54
CA ASP A 5 4.20 -27.52 -0.05
C ASP A 5 5.44 -27.74 -0.94
N GLU A 6 5.31 -27.65 -2.27
CA GLU A 6 6.48 -27.65 -3.17
C GLU A 6 7.43 -26.48 -2.86
N ARG A 7 6.88 -25.27 -2.70
CA ARG A 7 7.65 -24.07 -2.27
C ARG A 7 8.21 -24.18 -0.86
N TYR A 8 7.66 -25.05 -0.01
CA TYR A 8 8.22 -25.38 1.30
C TYR A 8 9.41 -26.33 1.16
N ARG A 9 9.29 -27.39 0.35
CA ARG A 9 10.37 -28.36 0.07
C ARG A 9 11.60 -27.73 -0.58
N GLU A 10 11.41 -26.72 -1.43
CA GLU A 10 12.50 -25.93 -2.02
C GLU A 10 13.18 -24.97 -1.02
N SER A 11 12.52 -24.62 0.09
CA SER A 11 13.00 -23.62 1.05
C SER A 11 14.28 -24.03 1.79
N SER A 12 15.00 -23.05 2.34
CA SER A 12 16.11 -23.30 3.26
C SER A 12 15.64 -23.85 4.62
N GLN A 13 14.36 -23.71 4.97
CA GLN A 13 13.80 -24.31 6.18
C GLN A 13 13.75 -25.83 6.04
N PHE A 14 13.06 -26.36 5.03
CA PHE A 14 12.98 -27.80 4.81
C PHE A 14 14.37 -28.43 4.60
N ARG A 15 15.19 -27.85 3.72
CA ARG A 15 16.49 -28.44 3.34
C ARG A 15 17.59 -28.40 4.41
N LEU A 16 17.46 -27.60 5.47
CA LEU A 16 18.51 -27.43 6.49
C LEU A 16 18.01 -27.57 7.94
N TRP A 17 16.69 -27.51 8.16
CA TRP A 17 16.08 -27.42 9.49
C TRP A 17 14.87 -28.35 9.69
N SER A 18 14.58 -29.27 8.75
CA SER A 18 13.68 -30.39 8.98
C SER A 18 14.49 -31.68 9.21
N PHE A 19 14.11 -32.46 10.22
CA PHE A 19 14.83 -33.62 10.72
C PHE A 19 13.85 -34.72 11.14
N ALA A 20 14.27 -35.99 11.05
CA ALA A 20 13.64 -37.06 11.82
C ALA A 20 13.93 -36.85 13.34
N PRO A 21 13.07 -37.31 14.26
CA PRO A 21 13.28 -37.15 15.71
C PRO A 21 14.66 -37.63 16.20
N ALA A 22 15.10 -38.82 15.76
CA ALA A 22 16.43 -39.35 16.06
C ALA A 22 17.56 -38.42 15.57
N ASN A 23 17.50 -37.98 14.31
CA ASN A 23 18.52 -37.11 13.72
C ASN A 23 18.63 -35.75 14.44
N LEU A 24 17.54 -35.24 15.02
CA LEU A 24 17.56 -34.02 15.84
C LEU A 24 18.21 -34.27 17.21
N GLN A 25 17.95 -35.42 17.83
CA GLN A 25 18.58 -35.82 19.08
C GLN A 25 20.10 -36.05 18.91
N ASP A 26 20.52 -36.82 17.90
CA ASP A 26 21.93 -37.05 17.56
C ASP A 26 22.70 -35.72 17.39
N LEU A 27 22.07 -34.75 16.71
CA LEU A 27 22.66 -33.43 16.46
C LEU A 27 22.81 -32.60 17.75
N ARG A 28 21.86 -32.72 18.69
CA ARG A 28 21.95 -32.10 20.02
C ARG A 28 23.03 -32.76 20.88
N GLU A 29 23.09 -34.09 20.94
CA GLU A 29 24.08 -34.84 21.71
C GLU A 29 25.50 -34.61 21.19
N LYS A 30 25.68 -34.56 19.86
CA LYS A 30 26.94 -34.19 19.22
C LYS A 30 27.37 -32.75 19.54
N THR A 31 26.42 -31.81 19.54
CA THR A 31 26.66 -30.39 19.88
C THR A 31 27.06 -30.25 21.36
N ASN A 32 26.34 -30.90 22.27
CA ASN A 32 26.64 -30.94 23.70
C ASN A 32 28.02 -31.56 23.97
N SER A 33 28.35 -32.67 23.31
CA SER A 33 29.64 -33.36 23.44
C SER A 33 30.81 -32.51 22.92
N LEU A 34 30.65 -31.85 21.77
CA LEU A 34 31.66 -30.95 21.21
C LEU A 34 31.91 -29.73 22.12
N ALA A 35 30.86 -29.19 22.74
CA ALA A 35 30.97 -28.09 23.70
C ALA A 35 31.71 -28.52 24.98
N LYS A 36 31.39 -29.69 25.53
CA LYS A 36 32.13 -30.31 26.66
C LYS A 36 33.62 -30.43 26.35
N GLN A 37 33.98 -30.93 25.17
CA GLN A 37 35.38 -31.05 24.73
C GLN A 37 36.07 -29.67 24.64
N GLN A 38 35.46 -28.69 23.96
CA GLN A 38 36.04 -27.35 23.80
C GLN A 38 36.25 -26.63 25.13
N ILE A 39 35.35 -26.81 26.10
CA ILE A 39 35.40 -26.10 27.39
C ILE A 39 36.29 -26.83 28.41
N THR A 40 36.39 -28.16 28.36
CA THR A 40 37.32 -28.94 29.21
C THR A 40 38.78 -28.53 28.94
N ALA A 41 39.12 -28.16 27.71
CA ALA A 41 40.44 -27.64 27.36
C ALA A 41 40.73 -26.21 27.88
N ARG A 42 39.78 -25.57 28.59
CA ARG A 42 39.80 -24.14 28.97
C ARG A 42 39.56 -23.89 30.47
N LEU A 43 38.90 -24.82 31.16
CA LEU A 43 38.56 -24.70 32.58
C LEU A 43 39.26 -25.78 33.41
N THR A 44 39.88 -25.38 34.51
CA THR A 44 40.53 -26.28 35.47
C THR A 44 40.22 -25.81 36.89
N PRO A 45 39.69 -26.67 37.78
CA PRO A 45 39.26 -28.05 37.52
C PRO A 45 38.04 -28.13 36.59
N THR A 46 37.84 -29.29 35.96
CA THR A 46 36.72 -29.55 35.04
C THR A 46 35.37 -29.39 35.76
N PRO A 47 34.44 -28.54 35.26
CA PRO A 47 33.15 -28.32 35.90
C PRO A 47 32.12 -29.40 35.54
N GLU A 48 31.05 -29.48 36.34
CA GLU A 48 29.88 -30.31 36.03
C GLU A 48 29.11 -29.72 34.84
N PHE A 49 29.28 -30.31 33.66
CA PHE A 49 28.63 -29.88 32.42
C PHE A 49 27.15 -30.24 32.35
N LEU A 50 26.39 -29.50 31.51
CA LEU A 50 24.98 -29.77 31.26
C LEU A 50 24.77 -31.06 30.43
N THR A 51 23.71 -31.83 30.72
CA THR A 51 23.18 -32.86 29.81
C THR A 51 22.42 -32.23 28.65
N THR A 52 22.17 -33.02 27.60
CA THR A 52 21.35 -32.62 26.45
C THR A 52 19.97 -32.11 26.88
N ASP A 53 19.33 -32.76 27.86
CA ASP A 53 18.01 -32.38 28.37
C ASP A 53 18.05 -31.15 29.28
N GLU A 54 19.15 -30.94 30.02
CA GLU A 54 19.37 -29.70 30.76
C GLU A 54 19.56 -28.51 29.80
N GLU A 55 20.29 -28.68 28.69
CA GLU A 55 20.39 -27.67 27.64
C GLU A 55 19.05 -27.44 26.93
N ALA A 56 18.31 -28.49 26.56
CA ALA A 56 17.00 -28.38 25.92
C ALA A 56 15.99 -27.62 26.80
N ARG A 57 15.96 -27.90 28.12
CA ARG A 57 15.13 -27.16 29.09
C ARG A 57 15.56 -25.69 29.22
N LEU A 58 16.87 -25.40 29.20
CA LEU A 58 17.37 -24.02 29.17
C LEU A 58 16.98 -23.29 27.87
N VAL A 59 17.08 -23.94 26.71
CA VAL A 59 16.70 -23.35 25.41
C VAL A 59 15.18 -23.12 25.33
N LYS A 60 14.35 -24.07 25.80
CA LYS A 60 12.89 -23.87 25.94
C LYS A 60 12.59 -22.66 26.82
N PHE A 61 13.19 -22.60 28.02
CA PHE A 61 13.03 -21.47 28.95
C PHE A 61 13.44 -20.12 28.32
N PHE A 62 14.60 -20.03 27.67
CA PHE A 62 15.04 -18.77 27.03
C PHE A 62 14.23 -18.43 25.77
N THR A 63 13.59 -19.39 25.11
CA THR A 63 12.61 -19.12 24.05
C THR A 63 11.33 -18.51 24.64
N VAL A 64 10.88 -19.00 25.79
CA VAL A 64 9.72 -18.43 26.50
C VAL A 64 10.03 -16.99 26.98
N GLU A 65 11.24 -16.72 27.51
CA GLU A 65 11.71 -15.35 27.79
C GLU A 65 11.76 -14.47 26.52
N LEU A 66 12.14 -15.02 25.36
CA LEU A 66 12.15 -14.30 24.09
C LEU A 66 10.72 -13.89 23.68
N ILE A 67 9.77 -14.82 23.77
CA ILE A 67 8.34 -14.59 23.45
C ILE A 67 7.79 -13.45 24.34
N ARG A 68 8.10 -13.44 25.63
CA ARG A 68 7.74 -12.37 26.58
C ARG A 68 8.45 -11.06 26.29
N ALA A 69 9.75 -11.08 26.00
CA ALA A 69 10.52 -9.90 25.64
C ALA A 69 10.00 -9.24 24.36
N ALA A 70 9.57 -10.03 23.38
CA ALA A 70 8.89 -9.54 22.18
C ALA A 70 7.54 -8.87 22.50
N GLN A 71 6.73 -9.45 23.39
CA GLN A 71 5.48 -8.83 23.86
C GLN A 71 5.75 -7.48 24.55
N PHE A 72 6.75 -7.40 25.44
CA PHE A 72 7.15 -6.16 26.12
C PHE A 72 7.75 -5.10 25.18
N CYS A 73 8.36 -5.53 24.08
CA CYS A 73 8.82 -4.66 23.00
C CYS A 73 7.72 -4.32 21.98
N GLU A 74 6.46 -4.71 22.24
CA GLU A 74 5.30 -4.49 21.37
C GLU A 74 5.45 -5.08 19.95
N LEU A 75 6.28 -6.13 19.80
CA LEU A 75 6.62 -6.70 18.50
C LEU A 75 5.50 -7.62 17.95
N PRO A 76 5.13 -7.46 16.65
CA PRO A 76 4.28 -8.37 15.89
C PRO A 76 4.56 -9.88 16.07
N THR A 77 3.51 -10.69 15.85
CA THR A 77 3.54 -12.15 15.99
C THR A 77 4.61 -12.81 15.12
N GLU A 78 4.79 -12.35 13.88
CA GLU A 78 5.76 -12.95 12.95
C GLU A 78 7.20 -12.71 13.38
N ILE A 79 7.51 -11.48 13.82
CA ILE A 79 8.82 -11.12 14.38
C ILE A 79 9.13 -11.96 15.62
N ARG A 80 8.15 -12.14 16.51
CA ARG A 80 8.25 -12.98 17.71
C ARG A 80 8.53 -14.43 17.36
N SER A 81 7.81 -14.95 16.36
CA SER A 81 7.92 -16.34 15.89
C SER A 81 9.25 -16.60 15.18
N THR A 82 9.67 -15.70 14.29
CA THR A 82 10.97 -15.77 13.61
C THR A 82 12.13 -15.60 14.57
N ALA A 83 12.07 -14.67 15.52
CA ALA A 83 13.11 -14.52 16.54
C ALA A 83 13.21 -15.75 17.46
N ALA A 84 12.08 -16.36 17.85
CA ALA A 84 12.06 -17.63 18.57
C ALA A 84 12.70 -18.76 17.76
N MET A 85 12.38 -18.87 16.46
CA MET A 85 12.96 -19.86 15.57
C MET A 85 14.45 -19.64 15.31
N PHE A 86 14.92 -18.39 15.19
CA PHE A 86 16.36 -18.10 15.08
C PHE A 86 17.12 -18.51 16.33
N LEU A 87 16.59 -18.22 17.53
CA LEU A 87 17.18 -18.67 18.79
C LEU A 87 17.27 -20.21 18.86
N ARG A 88 16.20 -20.92 18.51
CA ARG A 88 16.16 -22.39 18.56
C ARG A 88 17.02 -23.05 17.47
N ARG A 89 17.00 -22.56 16.23
CA ARG A 89 17.91 -23.01 15.14
C ARG A 89 19.38 -22.83 15.54
N PHE A 90 19.73 -21.70 16.14
CA PHE A 90 21.09 -21.44 16.63
C PHE A 90 21.54 -22.51 17.64
N TYR A 91 20.71 -22.80 18.65
CA TYR A 91 21.02 -23.77 19.72
C TYR A 91 20.81 -25.25 19.34
N ILE A 92 20.47 -25.58 18.09
CA ILE A 92 20.59 -26.96 17.57
C ILE A 92 22.05 -27.29 17.20
N THR A 93 22.83 -26.30 16.78
CA THR A 93 24.22 -26.49 16.31
C THR A 93 25.27 -25.80 17.19
N ASN A 94 24.83 -25.14 18.27
CA ASN A 94 25.66 -24.44 19.25
C ASN A 94 25.14 -24.75 20.65
N SER A 95 26.01 -24.76 21.67
CA SER A 95 25.64 -25.02 23.07
C SER A 95 25.40 -23.73 23.86
N VAL A 96 24.49 -23.77 24.85
CA VAL A 96 24.28 -22.64 25.80
C VAL A 96 25.47 -22.47 26.74
N MET A 97 26.28 -23.52 26.96
CA MET A 97 27.57 -23.47 27.66
C MET A 97 28.61 -22.68 26.83
N THR A 98 28.52 -22.70 25.51
CA THR A 98 29.45 -22.00 24.62
C THR A 98 29.07 -20.54 24.36
N TYR A 99 27.79 -20.22 24.20
CA TYR A 99 27.34 -18.85 23.87
C TYR A 99 26.16 -18.39 24.74
N PRO A 100 26.18 -17.15 25.29
CA PRO A 100 25.24 -16.71 26.32
C PRO A 100 23.82 -16.47 25.77
N PRO A 101 22.80 -17.26 26.19
CA PRO A 101 21.45 -17.15 25.64
C PRO A 101 20.76 -15.82 25.94
N THR A 102 21.14 -15.10 26.99
CA THR A 102 20.61 -13.75 27.28
C THR A 102 20.93 -12.73 26.18
N GLU A 103 22.13 -12.78 25.59
CA GLU A 103 22.52 -11.85 24.53
C GLU A 103 22.09 -12.35 23.15
N LEU A 104 22.13 -13.68 22.92
CA LEU A 104 21.56 -14.28 21.72
C LEU A 104 20.05 -14.05 21.62
N LEU A 105 19.31 -13.99 22.74
CA LEU A 105 17.88 -13.62 22.78
C LEU A 105 17.66 -12.20 22.23
N LYS A 106 18.37 -11.20 22.76
CA LYS A 106 18.25 -9.80 22.31
C LYS A 106 18.69 -9.64 20.84
N THR A 107 19.74 -10.36 20.46
CA THR A 107 20.22 -10.46 19.08
C THR A 107 19.14 -11.03 18.16
N SER A 108 18.50 -12.14 18.55
CA SER A 108 17.44 -12.79 17.77
C SER A 108 16.19 -11.92 17.64
N LEU A 109 15.83 -11.14 18.66
CA LEU A 109 14.76 -10.13 18.54
C LEU A 109 15.12 -9.04 17.52
N PHE A 110 16.31 -8.44 17.64
CA PHE A 110 16.78 -7.41 16.71
C PHE A 110 16.89 -7.93 15.26
N PHE A 111 17.43 -9.14 15.09
CA PHE A 111 17.62 -9.74 13.78
C PHE A 111 16.31 -10.30 13.19
N GLY A 112 15.39 -10.78 14.03
CA GLY A 112 14.02 -11.11 13.62
C GLY A 112 13.26 -9.90 13.08
N CYS A 113 13.43 -8.72 13.71
CA CYS A 113 12.90 -7.46 13.16
C CYS A 113 13.44 -7.22 11.74
N LYS A 114 14.75 -7.38 11.52
CA LYS A 114 15.37 -7.23 10.18
C LYS A 114 14.85 -8.24 9.16
N ALA A 115 14.73 -9.53 9.55
CA ALA A 115 14.31 -10.61 8.65
C ALA A 115 12.86 -10.46 8.16
N GLU A 116 11.97 -9.94 9.00
CA GLU A 116 10.59 -9.60 8.62
C GLU A 116 10.43 -8.18 8.04
N GLY A 117 11.52 -7.43 7.87
CA GLY A 117 11.49 -6.09 7.30
C GLY A 117 10.87 -5.02 8.20
N PHE A 118 10.88 -5.21 9.52
CA PHE A 118 10.42 -4.24 10.52
C PHE A 118 11.61 -3.42 11.04
N TYR A 119 11.64 -2.12 10.71
CA TYR A 119 12.76 -1.26 11.08
C TYR A 119 12.62 -0.70 12.51
N ILE A 120 13.29 -1.35 13.47
CA ILE A 120 13.55 -0.76 14.80
C ILE A 120 14.98 -0.23 14.89
N ARG A 121 15.13 1.04 15.31
CA ARG A 121 16.44 1.62 15.61
C ARG A 121 17.07 0.84 16.77
N LEU A 122 18.28 0.34 16.56
CA LEU A 122 19.03 -0.47 17.52
C LEU A 122 19.13 0.16 18.92
N ALA A 123 19.34 1.47 19.01
CA ALA A 123 19.35 2.20 20.30
C ALA A 123 17.99 2.09 21.02
N LYS A 124 16.88 2.36 20.32
CA LYS A 124 15.51 2.25 20.86
C LYS A 124 15.16 0.83 21.30
N LEU A 125 15.72 -0.21 20.66
CA LEU A 125 15.58 -1.59 21.13
C LEU A 125 16.47 -1.88 22.34
N ALA A 126 17.71 -1.37 22.39
CA ALA A 126 18.59 -1.50 23.55
C ALA A 126 17.99 -0.80 24.79
N GLU A 127 17.37 0.37 24.63
CA GLU A 127 16.67 1.14 25.67
C GLU A 127 15.52 0.35 26.33
N LYS A 128 14.88 -0.60 25.63
CA LYS A 128 13.88 -1.51 26.20
C LYS A 128 14.48 -2.55 27.16
N PHE A 129 15.80 -2.74 27.21
CA PHE A 129 16.47 -3.73 28.06
C PHE A 129 17.44 -3.07 29.06
N PRO A 130 17.29 -3.31 30.38
CA PRO A 130 18.19 -2.73 31.37
C PRO A 130 19.64 -3.19 31.14
N ASN A 131 20.59 -2.28 31.37
CA ASN A 131 22.04 -2.49 31.27
C ASN A 131 22.50 -3.11 29.93
N THR A 132 21.77 -2.87 28.84
CA THR A 132 22.09 -3.39 27.49
C THR A 132 22.55 -2.27 26.58
N SER A 133 23.69 -2.46 25.89
CA SER A 133 24.18 -1.55 24.87
C SER A 133 23.86 -2.02 23.45
N SER A 134 23.81 -1.08 22.51
CA SER A 134 23.73 -1.35 21.07
C SER A 134 24.85 -2.27 20.58
N GLU A 135 26.04 -2.19 21.17
CA GLU A 135 27.19 -3.02 20.78
C GLU A 135 27.04 -4.48 21.23
N GLN A 136 26.45 -4.75 22.40
CA GLN A 136 26.18 -6.12 22.86
C GLN A 136 25.22 -6.86 21.93
N ILE A 137 24.17 -6.18 21.44
CA ILE A 137 23.21 -6.74 20.47
C ILE A 137 23.88 -6.96 19.09
N LEU A 138 24.77 -6.07 18.64
CA LEU A 138 25.52 -6.24 17.39
C LEU A 138 26.61 -7.31 17.45
N ALA A 139 27.21 -7.54 18.62
CA ALA A 139 28.26 -8.54 18.79
C ALA A 139 27.75 -9.97 18.52
N GLY A 140 26.47 -10.24 18.84
CA GLY A 140 25.79 -11.48 18.51
C GLY A 140 25.38 -11.61 17.04
N GLU A 141 25.20 -10.52 16.28
CA GLU A 141 24.48 -10.56 14.98
C GLU A 141 25.12 -11.52 13.97
N PHE A 142 26.43 -11.36 13.68
CA PHE A 142 27.12 -12.23 12.72
C PHE A 142 27.23 -13.68 13.21
N LEU A 143 27.39 -13.87 14.54
CA LEU A 143 27.41 -15.19 15.15
C LEU A 143 26.07 -15.91 14.98
N LEU A 144 24.95 -15.21 15.22
CA LEU A 144 23.60 -15.72 14.98
C LEU A 144 23.43 -16.11 13.52
N CYS A 145 23.78 -15.22 12.57
CA CYS A 145 23.71 -15.50 11.13
C CYS A 145 24.50 -16.77 10.75
N GLN A 146 25.72 -16.94 11.27
CA GLN A 146 26.54 -18.14 11.05
C GLN A 146 25.88 -19.40 11.63
N GLY A 147 25.39 -19.36 12.87
CA GLY A 147 24.75 -20.50 13.53
C GLY A 147 23.44 -20.93 12.87
N ILE A 148 22.66 -20.00 12.32
CA ILE A 148 21.47 -20.30 11.49
C ILE A 148 21.82 -20.51 10.00
N ARG A 149 23.10 -20.66 9.65
CA ARG A 149 23.60 -20.94 8.29
C ARG A 149 23.13 -19.93 7.22
N PHE A 150 22.90 -18.68 7.61
CA PHE A 150 22.28 -17.62 6.80
C PHE A 150 20.87 -18.00 6.24
N ALA A 151 20.21 -19.00 6.81
CA ALA A 151 18.88 -19.48 6.40
C ALA A 151 17.78 -18.66 7.08
N PHE A 152 17.60 -17.42 6.60
CA PHE A 152 16.71 -16.43 7.20
C PHE A 152 15.20 -16.68 6.96
N ASP A 153 14.83 -17.54 6.00
CA ASP A 153 13.42 -17.85 5.74
C ASP A 153 12.82 -18.73 6.86
N VAL A 154 11.70 -18.27 7.44
CA VAL A 154 10.91 -18.99 8.44
C VAL A 154 9.45 -19.03 8.01
N ARG A 155 8.99 -20.18 7.51
CA ARG A 155 7.59 -20.36 7.09
C ARG A 155 6.75 -20.69 8.31
N HIS A 156 5.81 -19.80 8.64
CA HIS A 156 4.93 -19.91 9.79
C HIS A 156 3.57 -20.53 9.42
N PRO A 157 2.94 -21.29 10.34
CA PRO A 157 1.64 -21.93 10.12
C PRO A 157 0.46 -20.94 10.08
N PHE A 158 0.64 -19.68 10.50
CA PHE A 158 -0.46 -18.69 10.51
C PHE A 158 -1.06 -18.45 9.12
N ARG A 159 -0.25 -18.39 8.06
CA ARG A 159 -0.74 -18.24 6.67
C ARG A 159 -1.62 -19.43 6.24
N ALA A 160 -1.22 -20.64 6.63
CA ALA A 160 -2.03 -21.83 6.38
C ALA A 160 -3.35 -21.79 7.17
N LEU A 161 -3.35 -21.15 8.36
CA LEU A 161 -4.54 -21.01 9.19
C LEU A 161 -5.54 -20.03 8.55
N GLU A 162 -5.11 -18.86 8.07
CA GLU A 162 -6.00 -17.94 7.35
C GLU A 162 -6.62 -18.63 6.12
N GLY A 163 -5.81 -19.38 5.34
CA GLY A 163 -6.29 -20.14 4.18
C GLY A 163 -7.30 -21.24 4.54
N ALA A 164 -7.07 -21.96 5.64
CA ALA A 164 -8.01 -22.97 6.15
C ALA A 164 -9.32 -22.34 6.65
N ILE A 165 -9.24 -21.19 7.33
CA ILE A 165 -10.41 -20.44 7.82
C ILE A 165 -11.24 -19.88 6.67
N LEU A 166 -10.62 -19.35 5.61
CA LEU A 166 -11.33 -18.92 4.39
C LEU A 166 -12.09 -20.08 3.72
N GLU A 167 -11.47 -21.26 3.62
CA GLU A 167 -12.14 -22.44 3.05
C GLU A 167 -13.24 -23.00 3.97
N LEU A 168 -13.06 -22.93 5.30
CA LEU A 168 -14.11 -23.30 6.27
C LEU A 168 -15.32 -22.35 6.19
N ARG A 169 -15.10 -21.04 6.12
CA ARG A 169 -16.17 -20.04 5.89
C ARG A 169 -16.95 -20.31 4.61
N ARG A 170 -16.24 -20.72 3.55
CA ARG A 170 -16.85 -21.07 2.25
C ARG A 170 -17.63 -22.40 2.28
N ARG A 171 -17.30 -23.33 3.19
CA ARG A 171 -17.99 -24.62 3.36
C ARG A 171 -19.12 -24.58 4.39
N LEU A 172 -19.01 -23.74 5.42
CA LEU A 172 -19.92 -23.65 6.57
C LEU A 172 -20.32 -22.18 6.85
N PRO A 173 -21.03 -21.50 5.93
CA PRO A 173 -21.35 -20.08 6.07
C PRO A 173 -22.21 -19.78 7.31
N ASP A 174 -23.13 -20.69 7.67
CA ASP A 174 -24.00 -20.54 8.84
C ASP A 174 -23.27 -20.78 10.20
N GLU A 175 -22.04 -21.29 10.18
CA GLU A 175 -21.25 -21.59 11.37
C GLU A 175 -20.11 -20.59 11.65
N GLU A 176 -20.16 -19.38 11.06
CA GLU A 176 -19.12 -18.33 11.23
C GLU A 176 -18.69 -18.14 12.70
N ALA A 177 -19.63 -18.13 13.65
CA ALA A 177 -19.31 -17.97 15.06
C ALA A 177 -18.47 -19.13 15.65
N ARG A 178 -18.59 -20.36 15.12
CA ARG A 178 -17.75 -21.52 15.46
C ARG A 178 -16.38 -21.38 14.81
N VAL A 179 -16.35 -21.08 13.51
CA VAL A 179 -15.11 -20.91 12.73
C VAL A 179 -14.23 -19.79 13.31
N SER A 180 -14.80 -18.64 13.66
CA SER A 180 -14.10 -17.54 14.32
C SER A 180 -13.57 -17.88 15.72
N ARG A 181 -14.30 -18.66 16.53
CA ARG A 181 -13.78 -19.16 17.83
C ARG A 181 -12.61 -20.13 17.62
N ALA A 182 -12.74 -21.05 16.66
CA ALA A 182 -11.69 -22.00 16.33
C ALA A 182 -10.42 -21.30 15.83
N HIS A 183 -10.58 -20.31 14.94
CA HIS A 183 -9.48 -19.44 14.47
C HIS A 183 -8.73 -18.80 15.65
N ALA A 184 -9.45 -18.09 16.53
CA ALA A 184 -8.84 -17.39 17.66
C ALA A 184 -8.07 -18.34 18.58
N ARG A 185 -8.64 -19.50 18.94
CA ARG A 185 -7.99 -20.47 19.83
C ARG A 185 -6.80 -21.17 19.17
N ALA A 186 -6.93 -21.60 17.91
CA ALA A 186 -5.82 -22.19 17.15
C ALA A 186 -4.65 -21.20 16.99
N ARG A 187 -4.94 -19.91 16.80
CA ARG A 187 -3.90 -18.87 16.70
C ARG A 187 -3.08 -18.73 17.99
N GLU A 188 -3.66 -18.91 19.17
CA GLU A 188 -2.90 -18.90 20.44
C GLU A 188 -2.01 -20.14 20.61
N ILE A 189 -2.45 -21.32 20.14
CA ILE A 189 -1.61 -22.53 20.08
C ILE A 189 -0.39 -22.30 19.17
N LEU A 190 -0.60 -21.67 18.00
CA LEU A 190 0.50 -21.34 17.08
C LEU A 190 1.42 -20.22 17.61
N LYS A 191 0.91 -19.30 18.45
CA LYS A 191 1.68 -18.21 19.09
C LYS A 191 2.55 -18.67 20.26
N PHE A 192 2.25 -19.81 20.89
CA PHE A 192 3.00 -20.32 22.04
C PHE A 192 3.52 -21.74 21.80
N SER A 193 2.64 -22.74 21.81
CA SER A 193 2.97 -24.18 21.79
C SER A 193 3.94 -24.52 20.66
N ALA A 194 3.60 -24.13 19.43
CA ALA A 194 4.45 -24.38 18.26
C ALA A 194 5.84 -23.71 18.35
N LEU A 195 5.97 -22.59 19.09
CA LEU A 195 7.24 -21.91 19.27
C LEU A 195 8.12 -22.53 20.36
N VAL A 196 7.59 -23.40 21.22
CA VAL A 196 8.31 -24.00 22.37
C VAL A 196 8.49 -25.53 22.26
N THR A 197 7.72 -26.22 21.42
CA THR A 197 7.88 -27.66 21.10
C THR A 197 8.53 -27.86 19.73
N ASP A 198 9.08 -29.05 19.43
CA ASP A 198 9.94 -29.29 18.27
C ASP A 198 9.21 -29.41 16.91
N VAL A 199 7.91 -29.08 16.86
CA VAL A 199 7.07 -29.25 15.65
C VAL A 199 7.63 -28.59 14.38
N TYR A 200 8.22 -27.40 14.47
CA TYR A 200 8.85 -26.69 13.33
C TYR A 200 10.05 -27.45 12.72
N PHE A 201 10.61 -28.43 13.44
CA PHE A 201 11.74 -29.24 13.01
C PHE A 201 11.29 -30.60 12.43
N HIS A 202 10.02 -30.97 12.56
CA HIS A 202 9.50 -32.28 12.14
C HIS A 202 8.37 -32.20 11.10
N PHE A 203 7.53 -31.16 11.17
CA PHE A 203 6.29 -31.05 10.38
C PHE A 203 6.29 -29.82 9.45
N THR A 204 5.45 -29.85 8.41
CA THR A 204 5.23 -28.70 7.52
C THR A 204 4.31 -27.65 8.19
N PRO A 205 4.35 -26.37 7.77
CA PRO A 205 3.44 -25.36 8.30
C PRO A 205 1.95 -25.72 8.21
N SER A 206 1.56 -26.46 7.16
CA SER A 206 0.18 -26.94 6.97
C SER A 206 -0.19 -28.06 7.94
N GLN A 207 0.75 -28.97 8.27
CA GLN A 207 0.53 -30.00 9.30
C GLN A 207 0.40 -29.38 10.69
N ILE A 208 1.29 -28.44 11.04
CA ILE A 208 1.26 -27.72 12.34
C ILE A 208 -0.04 -26.92 12.50
N MET A 209 -0.52 -26.30 11.41
CA MET A 209 -1.82 -25.64 11.36
C MET A 209 -2.98 -26.62 11.57
N MET A 210 -3.00 -27.74 10.84
CA MET A 210 -4.10 -28.71 10.93
C MET A 210 -4.15 -29.35 12.32
N ALA A 211 -3.00 -29.61 12.94
CA ALA A 211 -2.91 -30.10 14.32
C ALA A 211 -3.44 -29.05 15.32
N ALA A 212 -3.12 -27.77 15.15
CA ALA A 212 -3.65 -26.70 15.98
C ALA A 212 -5.16 -26.45 15.80
N LEU A 213 -5.75 -26.80 14.64
CA LEU A 213 -7.21 -26.89 14.47
C LEU A 213 -7.77 -28.15 15.14
N LEU A 214 -7.11 -29.31 15.02
CA LEU A 214 -7.54 -30.58 15.58
C LEU A 214 -7.64 -30.55 17.12
N MET A 215 -6.72 -29.83 17.78
CA MET A 215 -6.77 -29.53 19.24
C MET A 215 -8.00 -28.73 19.69
N VAL A 216 -8.73 -28.12 18.76
CA VAL A 216 -9.75 -27.09 19.04
C VAL A 216 -11.13 -27.50 18.55
N ASP A 217 -11.21 -28.05 17.34
CA ASP A 217 -12.44 -28.54 16.75
C ASP A 217 -12.14 -29.57 15.64
N SER A 218 -12.23 -30.86 15.98
CA SER A 218 -12.00 -31.96 15.03
C SER A 218 -13.00 -31.97 13.87
N GLY A 219 -14.24 -31.51 14.07
CA GLY A 219 -15.24 -31.46 13.02
C GLY A 219 -14.91 -30.46 11.91
N LEU A 220 -14.16 -29.39 12.22
CA LEU A 220 -13.62 -28.49 11.21
C LEU A 220 -12.46 -29.14 10.42
N VAL A 221 -11.68 -30.02 11.06
CA VAL A 221 -10.64 -30.81 10.38
C VAL A 221 -11.27 -31.89 9.46
N ASP A 222 -12.29 -32.63 9.92
CA ASP A 222 -13.08 -33.54 9.06
C ASP A 222 -13.73 -32.76 7.89
N THR A 223 -14.14 -31.51 8.10
CA THR A 223 -14.70 -30.65 7.03
C THR A 223 -13.65 -30.25 5.98
N LEU A 224 -12.38 -30.07 6.37
CA LEU A 224 -11.28 -29.75 5.45
C LEU A 224 -10.71 -30.99 4.75
N LEU A 225 -10.59 -32.10 5.49
CA LEU A 225 -10.07 -33.40 5.05
C LEU A 225 -11.17 -34.48 5.12
N PRO A 226 -12.23 -34.39 4.28
CA PRO A 226 -13.33 -35.34 4.31
C PRO A 226 -12.84 -36.77 4.01
N ARG A 227 -13.39 -37.74 4.75
CA ARG A 227 -13.10 -39.16 4.54
C ARG A 227 -13.53 -39.60 3.13
N PRO A 228 -12.77 -40.46 2.44
CA PRO A 228 -13.22 -41.08 1.20
C PRO A 228 -14.57 -41.78 1.37
N ALA A 229 -15.46 -41.64 0.39
CA ALA A 229 -16.76 -42.30 0.41
C ALA A 229 -16.61 -43.82 0.34
N ALA A 230 -17.52 -44.55 0.99
CA ALA A 230 -17.62 -46.00 0.85
C ALA A 230 -17.91 -46.39 -0.61
N PRO A 231 -17.37 -47.50 -1.12
CA PRO A 231 -17.49 -47.88 -2.52
C PRO A 231 -18.94 -48.19 -2.91
N HIS A 232 -19.32 -47.76 -4.11
CA HIS A 232 -20.62 -48.05 -4.72
C HIS A 232 -20.54 -49.02 -5.91
N ASP A 233 -19.32 -49.37 -6.36
CA ASP A 233 -19.04 -50.33 -7.44
C ASP A 233 -17.65 -50.97 -7.25
N ASP A 234 -17.55 -52.25 -7.60
CA ASP A 234 -16.46 -53.17 -7.18
C ASP A 234 -15.15 -53.05 -7.98
N ASN A 235 -15.00 -52.03 -8.83
CA ASN A 235 -13.97 -52.01 -9.88
C ASN A 235 -13.25 -50.65 -10.05
N SER A 236 -13.10 -49.89 -8.97
CA SER A 236 -12.27 -48.68 -8.89
C SER A 236 -11.04 -48.88 -8.00
N PRO A 237 -9.91 -48.18 -8.22
CA PRO A 237 -8.70 -48.31 -7.40
C PRO A 237 -8.83 -47.55 -6.06
N VAL A 238 -9.75 -47.99 -5.20
CA VAL A 238 -10.21 -47.25 -4.00
C VAL A 238 -9.14 -47.16 -2.89
N GLY A 239 -8.40 -48.25 -2.63
CA GLY A 239 -7.53 -48.35 -1.44
C GLY A 239 -6.50 -47.23 -1.29
N ALA A 240 -5.88 -46.80 -2.40
CA ALA A 240 -4.81 -45.80 -2.37
C ALA A 240 -5.23 -44.42 -1.81
N ASN A 241 -6.50 -44.05 -1.88
CA ASN A 241 -7.00 -42.79 -1.32
C ASN A 241 -7.26 -42.90 0.19
N THR A 242 -7.76 -44.04 0.68
CA THR A 242 -7.95 -44.30 2.11
C THR A 242 -6.60 -44.41 2.83
N ASP A 243 -5.67 -45.20 2.26
CA ASP A 243 -4.28 -45.28 2.69
C ASP A 243 -3.60 -43.92 2.85
N MET A 244 -3.91 -42.97 1.97
CA MET A 244 -3.34 -41.61 2.00
C MET A 244 -4.02 -40.73 3.04
N HIS A 245 -5.35 -40.83 3.19
CA HIS A 245 -6.12 -40.10 4.20
C HIS A 245 -5.67 -40.49 5.61
N GLU A 246 -5.53 -41.79 5.88
CA GLU A 246 -5.01 -42.30 7.16
C GLU A 246 -3.59 -41.81 7.45
N LYS A 247 -2.66 -41.89 6.47
CA LYS A 247 -1.28 -41.39 6.63
C LYS A 247 -1.21 -39.88 6.91
N ILE A 248 -2.10 -39.09 6.30
CA ILE A 248 -2.22 -37.65 6.57
C ILE A 248 -2.72 -37.42 8.00
N LEU A 249 -3.78 -38.13 8.43
CA LEU A 249 -4.31 -37.98 9.79
C LEU A 249 -3.28 -38.42 10.86
N THR A 250 -2.57 -39.53 10.68
CA THR A 250 -1.50 -39.97 11.61
C THR A 250 -0.44 -38.88 11.77
N ALA A 251 0.03 -38.28 10.68
CA ALA A 251 1.03 -37.20 10.75
C ALA A 251 0.50 -35.89 11.37
N VAL A 252 -0.82 -35.66 11.35
CA VAL A 252 -1.46 -34.53 12.04
C VAL A 252 -1.66 -34.85 13.53
N GLU A 253 -1.99 -36.09 13.88
CA GLU A 253 -2.10 -36.59 15.27
C GLU A 253 -0.73 -36.59 15.99
N ASP A 254 0.33 -37.06 15.34
CA ASP A 254 1.71 -36.97 15.85
C ASP A 254 2.12 -35.51 16.12
N CYS A 255 1.72 -34.60 15.23
CA CYS A 255 1.95 -33.17 15.41
C CYS A 255 1.06 -32.56 16.52
N ARG A 256 -0.16 -33.07 16.72
CA ARG A 256 -1.08 -32.66 17.80
C ARG A 256 -0.50 -33.02 19.16
N ALA A 257 -0.07 -34.28 19.35
CA ALA A 257 0.55 -34.73 20.59
C ALA A 257 1.75 -33.85 20.99
N MET A 258 2.59 -33.48 20.02
CA MET A 258 3.74 -32.58 20.26
C MET A 258 3.36 -31.11 20.50
N LEU A 259 2.13 -30.66 20.20
CA LEU A 259 1.63 -29.36 20.64
C LEU A 259 1.04 -29.41 22.07
N GLU A 260 0.48 -30.56 22.45
CA GLU A 260 -0.15 -30.81 23.75
C GLU A 260 0.82 -30.95 24.93
N ASP A 261 2.13 -31.11 24.67
CA ASP A 261 3.19 -31.00 25.70
C ASP A 261 3.26 -29.61 26.36
N GLU A 262 2.94 -28.55 25.62
CA GLU A 262 3.08 -27.14 26.05
C GLU A 262 1.88 -26.29 25.59
N PRO A 263 0.64 -26.54 26.06
CA PRO A 263 -0.54 -25.78 25.67
C PRO A 263 -0.43 -24.30 26.11
N PRO A 264 -1.16 -23.37 25.47
CA PRO A 264 -1.04 -21.91 25.72
C PRO A 264 -1.16 -21.49 27.18
N GLU A 265 -1.96 -22.21 27.96
CA GLU A 265 -2.14 -22.03 29.41
C GLU A 265 -0.81 -22.05 30.16
N ARG A 266 0.12 -22.93 29.76
CA ARG A 266 1.43 -23.07 30.39
C ARG A 266 2.31 -21.84 30.22
N MET A 267 2.02 -20.95 29.28
CA MET A 267 2.69 -19.65 29.18
C MET A 267 2.56 -18.84 30.49
N ALA A 268 1.44 -18.93 31.21
CA ALA A 268 1.27 -18.25 32.49
C ALA A 268 2.12 -18.88 33.60
N GLU A 269 2.32 -20.21 33.58
CA GLU A 269 3.12 -20.93 34.58
C GLU A 269 4.55 -20.41 34.65
N TYR A 270 5.21 -20.25 33.48
CA TYR A 270 6.59 -19.76 33.36
C TYR A 270 6.81 -18.38 34.02
N TRP A 271 5.75 -17.60 34.26
CA TRP A 271 5.78 -16.28 34.88
C TRP A 271 5.16 -16.19 36.27
N GLY A 272 4.20 -17.07 36.58
CA GLY A 272 3.37 -17.00 37.78
C GLY A 272 3.80 -17.93 38.91
N THR A 273 4.44 -19.08 38.63
CA THR A 273 4.80 -20.06 39.67
C THR A 273 6.25 -19.88 40.15
N PRO A 274 6.50 -19.66 41.45
CA PRO A 274 7.84 -19.72 42.04
C PRO A 274 8.59 -21.03 41.73
N GLU A 275 7.86 -22.10 41.46
CA GLU A 275 8.32 -23.47 41.21
C GLU A 275 9.21 -23.55 39.97
N ILE A 276 8.85 -22.88 38.86
CA ILE A 276 9.67 -22.87 37.63
C ILE A 276 10.91 -22.01 37.81
N VAL A 277 10.81 -20.87 38.50
CA VAL A 277 11.99 -20.05 38.85
C VAL A 277 12.93 -20.84 39.79
N LYS A 278 12.38 -21.64 40.70
CA LYS A 278 13.10 -22.52 41.62
C LYS A 278 13.77 -23.71 40.92
N SER A 279 13.12 -24.34 39.93
CA SER A 279 13.68 -25.47 39.17
C SER A 279 14.76 -25.05 38.17
N MET A 280 14.66 -23.84 37.59
CA MET A 280 15.67 -23.29 36.68
C MET A 280 16.89 -22.69 37.42
N LYS A 281 16.80 -22.42 38.73
CA LYS A 281 17.88 -21.83 39.54
C LYS A 281 19.12 -22.74 39.67
N PRO A 282 19.00 -24.07 39.89
CA PRO A 282 20.11 -25.02 39.75
C PRO A 282 20.75 -25.00 38.35
N LEU A 283 19.95 -25.09 37.29
CA LEU A 283 20.46 -25.12 35.91
C LEU A 283 21.22 -23.83 35.53
N ARG A 284 20.70 -22.66 35.93
CA ARG A 284 21.40 -21.38 35.77
C ARG A 284 22.71 -21.32 36.55
N LYS A 285 22.78 -21.87 37.78
CA LYS A 285 24.03 -21.98 38.55
C LYS A 285 25.04 -22.94 37.92
N LYS A 286 24.58 -24.08 37.39
CA LYS A 286 25.41 -25.07 36.69
C LYS A 286 26.00 -24.46 35.41
N LEU A 287 25.15 -23.85 34.58
CA LEU A 287 25.54 -23.07 33.40
C LEU A 287 26.58 -21.98 33.71
N GLN A 288 26.47 -21.28 34.85
CA GLN A 288 27.44 -20.26 35.25
C GLN A 288 28.83 -20.84 35.56
N LYS A 289 28.92 -22.10 36.03
CA LYS A 289 30.19 -22.78 36.31
C LYS A 289 30.84 -23.41 35.07
N CYS A 290 30.04 -23.82 34.08
CA CYS A 290 30.53 -24.57 32.91
C CYS A 290 30.54 -23.77 31.60
N ARG A 291 30.48 -22.43 31.67
CA ARG A 291 30.52 -21.55 30.49
C ARG A 291 31.94 -21.35 29.95
N ASP A 292 32.09 -21.36 28.62
CA ASP A 292 33.33 -20.98 27.94
C ASP A 292 33.72 -19.52 28.29
N PRO A 293 34.87 -19.27 28.96
CA PRO A 293 35.24 -17.93 29.39
C PRO A 293 35.51 -16.97 28.23
N ASP A 294 36.12 -17.46 27.13
CA ASP A 294 36.47 -16.64 25.96
C ASP A 294 35.24 -16.15 25.18
N ARG A 295 34.09 -16.81 25.39
CA ARG A 295 32.84 -16.60 24.64
C ARG A 295 31.69 -16.14 25.55
N ALA A 296 31.96 -15.94 26.84
CA ALA A 296 31.01 -15.38 27.80
C ALA A 296 30.67 -13.90 27.51
N ASP A 297 31.63 -13.14 26.98
CA ASP A 297 31.45 -11.78 26.47
C ASP A 297 31.65 -11.74 24.95
N LEU A 298 30.55 -11.54 24.23
CA LEU A 298 30.54 -11.48 22.77
C LEU A 298 31.20 -10.20 22.23
N VAL A 299 31.18 -9.09 22.97
CA VAL A 299 31.80 -7.81 22.59
C VAL A 299 33.32 -7.95 22.68
N ALA A 300 33.82 -8.50 23.79
CA ALA A 300 35.24 -8.82 23.94
C ALA A 300 35.73 -9.79 22.83
N LEU A 301 34.95 -10.84 22.53
CA LEU A 301 35.24 -11.78 21.45
C LEU A 301 35.27 -11.11 20.07
N GLN A 302 34.32 -10.22 19.76
CA GLN A 302 34.29 -9.48 18.49
C GLN A 302 35.45 -8.49 18.39
N ARG A 303 35.79 -7.81 19.49
CA ARG A 303 36.93 -6.89 19.58
C ARG A 303 38.26 -7.63 19.36
N ALA A 304 38.49 -8.75 20.05
CA ALA A 304 39.68 -9.57 19.89
C ALA A 304 39.85 -10.06 18.44
N ARG A 305 38.76 -10.47 17.77
CA ARG A 305 38.78 -10.83 16.34
C ARG A 305 39.18 -9.66 15.43
N ARG A 306 38.69 -8.43 15.69
CA ARG A 306 39.10 -7.22 14.95
C ARG A 306 40.58 -6.89 15.19
N GLU A 307 41.05 -6.96 16.43
CA GLU A 307 42.46 -6.69 16.81
C GLU A 307 43.44 -7.76 16.27
N GLN A 308 42.99 -9.00 16.07
CA GLN A 308 43.75 -10.05 15.38
C GLN A 308 43.79 -9.82 13.85
N ALA A 309 42.66 -9.45 13.24
CA ALA A 309 42.60 -9.16 11.79
C ALA A 309 43.45 -7.94 11.40
N ALA A 310 43.66 -6.97 12.30
CA ALA A 310 44.47 -5.79 12.07
C ALA A 310 46.00 -6.03 12.08
N LYS A 311 46.49 -7.24 12.37
CA LYS A 311 47.93 -7.57 12.40
C LYS A 311 48.38 -8.21 11.07
N PRO A 312 49.40 -7.68 10.39
CA PRO A 312 49.89 -8.25 9.13
C PRO A 312 50.55 -9.61 9.36
N LYS A 313 50.04 -10.67 8.72
CA LYS A 313 50.64 -12.01 8.79
C LYS A 313 51.96 -12.08 8.00
N LYS A 314 53.04 -12.49 8.68
CA LYS A 314 54.20 -13.11 8.01
C LYS A 314 53.82 -14.51 7.52
N PRO A 315 54.37 -14.99 6.38
CA PRO A 315 54.27 -16.39 6.00
C PRO A 315 55.14 -17.28 6.91
N GLY A 316 54.53 -18.30 7.49
CA GLY A 316 55.14 -19.32 8.35
C GLY A 316 54.15 -20.48 8.53
N PRO A 317 54.60 -21.73 8.75
CA PRO A 317 53.77 -22.91 8.54
C PRO A 317 52.83 -23.25 9.71
N ALA A 318 51.73 -23.94 9.35
CA ALA A 318 50.90 -24.81 10.18
C ALA A 318 50.16 -24.22 11.41
N GLU A 319 48.94 -23.72 11.16
CA GLU A 319 47.79 -23.94 12.06
C GLU A 319 46.63 -24.61 11.26
N SER A 320 46.90 -25.80 10.73
CA SER A 320 45.93 -26.61 9.99
C SER A 320 45.14 -27.54 10.92
N ALA A 321 44.28 -26.95 11.76
CA ALA A 321 43.56 -27.69 12.82
C ALA A 321 42.10 -27.21 13.06
N MET A 322 41.40 -26.73 12.03
CA MET A 322 39.95 -26.55 12.11
C MET A 322 39.28 -26.83 10.75
N PHE A 323 38.22 -27.65 10.79
CA PHE A 323 37.51 -28.22 9.64
C PHE A 323 38.39 -29.15 8.79
N GLY A 324 38.13 -30.46 8.90
CA GLY A 324 38.78 -31.45 8.05
C GLY A 324 38.43 -31.22 6.58
N GLU A 325 39.44 -31.26 5.71
CA GLU A 325 39.21 -31.25 4.27
C GLU A 325 38.70 -32.60 3.81
N ASP A 326 37.38 -32.71 3.69
CA ASP A 326 36.77 -33.57 2.68
C ASP A 326 35.42 -32.98 2.25
N LEU A 327 34.87 -33.47 1.13
CA LEU A 327 33.62 -32.97 0.50
C LEU A 327 33.67 -31.54 -0.09
N ARG A 328 34.81 -31.12 -0.66
CA ARG A 328 34.78 -30.19 -1.82
C ARG A 328 34.76 -30.97 -3.13
N ASP A 329 33.70 -31.75 -3.35
CA ASP A 329 33.47 -32.44 -4.61
C ASP A 329 32.05 -32.17 -5.11
N VAL A 330 31.94 -31.45 -6.24
CA VAL A 330 30.64 -31.13 -6.87
C VAL A 330 30.18 -32.29 -7.73
N LYS A 331 30.09 -33.48 -7.12
CA LYS A 331 29.28 -34.56 -7.65
C LYS A 331 27.83 -34.28 -7.31
N ARG A 332 26.97 -34.27 -8.33
CA ARG A 332 25.53 -34.44 -8.14
C ARG A 332 25.31 -35.70 -7.31
N ARG A 333 24.89 -35.56 -6.04
CA ARG A 333 24.18 -36.67 -5.38
C ARG A 333 22.94 -36.92 -6.22
N LYS A 334 22.91 -38.05 -6.92
CA LYS A 334 21.64 -38.71 -7.17
C LYS A 334 20.97 -38.89 -5.80
N VAL A 335 19.69 -38.57 -5.72
CA VAL A 335 18.86 -39.15 -4.67
C VAL A 335 18.62 -40.59 -5.13
N ASP A 336 19.22 -41.55 -4.44
CA ASP A 336 18.92 -42.96 -4.70
C ASP A 336 17.48 -43.24 -4.22
N GLY A 337 16.67 -43.75 -5.13
CA GLY A 337 15.24 -43.41 -5.21
C GLY A 337 14.28 -44.33 -4.48
N ASP A 338 14.56 -44.69 -3.22
CA ASP A 338 13.69 -45.52 -2.38
C ASP A 338 13.56 -44.95 -0.95
N ASP A 339 13.11 -43.70 -0.85
CA ASP A 339 12.63 -43.04 0.38
C ASP A 339 11.31 -42.32 0.05
N VAL A 340 10.16 -42.80 0.56
CA VAL A 340 8.83 -42.36 0.12
C VAL A 340 7.73 -42.42 1.23
N PHE A 341 7.89 -41.92 2.45
CA PHE A 341 9.05 -41.33 3.13
C PHE A 341 9.63 -42.41 4.06
N GLY A 342 10.95 -42.60 4.10
CA GLY A 342 11.57 -43.66 4.90
C GLY A 342 11.27 -45.08 4.41
N ALA A 343 11.81 -45.42 3.22
CA ALA A 343 11.97 -46.77 2.66
C ALA A 343 10.80 -47.79 2.72
N HIS A 344 10.22 -48.13 1.56
CA HIS A 344 10.36 -49.47 0.97
C HIS A 344 9.70 -49.61 -0.42
N ARG A 345 10.22 -50.53 -1.23
CA ARG A 345 9.65 -50.93 -2.53
C ARG A 345 9.88 -52.43 -2.80
N PRO A 346 8.89 -53.17 -3.33
CA PRO A 346 9.04 -54.59 -3.68
C PRO A 346 9.81 -54.79 -5.00
N PRO A 347 10.41 -55.98 -5.22
CA PRO A 347 11.32 -56.22 -6.34
C PRO A 347 10.61 -56.36 -7.70
N ARG A 348 11.32 -56.05 -8.79
CA ARG A 348 10.90 -56.39 -10.15
C ARG A 348 11.11 -57.88 -10.41
N ALA A 349 10.01 -58.64 -10.50
CA ALA A 349 9.99 -59.94 -11.16
C ALA A 349 9.88 -59.77 -12.69
N ASN A 350 10.13 -60.87 -13.42
CA ASN A 350 10.33 -60.91 -14.87
C ASN A 350 9.13 -60.44 -15.70
N ALA A 351 9.41 -60.04 -16.94
CA ALA A 351 8.40 -59.92 -17.99
C ALA A 351 8.11 -61.29 -18.63
N SER A 352 6.84 -61.67 -18.73
CA SER A 352 6.37 -62.79 -19.56
C SER A 352 4.88 -62.66 -19.86
N MET A 353 4.53 -62.67 -21.16
CA MET A 353 3.18 -62.91 -21.70
C MET A 353 2.11 -61.83 -21.36
N GLU A 354 1.16 -61.48 -22.24
CA GLU A 354 1.13 -61.66 -23.70
C GLU A 354 0.24 -60.56 -24.32
N ARG A 355 0.58 -60.10 -25.54
CA ARG A 355 -0.32 -59.25 -26.34
C ARG A 355 -0.69 -60.02 -27.60
N VAL A 356 -1.93 -60.50 -27.66
CA VAL A 356 -2.45 -61.25 -28.80
C VAL A 356 -2.67 -60.31 -30.01
N MET A 357 -2.10 -60.71 -31.14
CA MET A 357 -2.40 -60.28 -32.53
C MET A 357 -2.33 -58.78 -32.91
N ALA A 358 -1.18 -58.41 -33.51
CA ALA A 358 -1.00 -58.24 -34.97
C ALA A 358 -1.85 -57.19 -35.78
N PRO A 359 -1.33 -56.67 -36.93
CA PRO A 359 0.08 -56.50 -37.35
C PRO A 359 0.44 -55.19 -38.12
N ALA A 360 1.76 -54.99 -38.31
CA ALA A 360 2.46 -54.31 -39.43
C ALA A 360 2.26 -52.78 -39.67
N ASP A 361 3.30 -51.97 -39.94
CA ASP A 361 4.78 -52.08 -39.79
C ASP A 361 5.33 -50.58 -39.71
N ALA A 362 6.55 -50.11 -40.02
CA ALA A 362 7.73 -50.66 -40.69
C ALA A 362 9.10 -50.02 -40.34
N PHE A 363 10.16 -50.76 -40.67
CA PHE A 363 11.52 -50.35 -41.05
C PHE A 363 12.27 -49.22 -40.29
N ARG A 364 12.94 -49.65 -39.21
CA ARG A 364 14.42 -49.67 -39.04
C ARG A 364 15.30 -48.40 -39.18
N GLN A 365 15.96 -48.11 -38.05
CA GLN A 365 17.43 -48.01 -37.83
C GLN A 365 18.24 -46.72 -38.12
N ARG A 366 18.90 -46.24 -37.03
CA ARG A 366 20.28 -45.67 -36.94
C ARG A 366 20.48 -44.30 -37.67
N SER A 367 21.43 -43.42 -37.31
CA SER A 367 22.61 -43.51 -36.43
C SER A 367 22.78 -42.22 -35.59
N ALA A 368 23.67 -42.24 -34.59
CA ALA A 368 24.16 -41.00 -33.96
C ALA A 368 25.29 -40.36 -34.79
N PHE A 369 25.49 -39.04 -34.70
CA PHE A 369 26.82 -38.43 -34.78
C PHE A 369 26.88 -37.03 -34.16
N GLY A 370 28.10 -36.62 -33.77
CA GLY A 370 28.44 -35.30 -33.23
C GLY A 370 28.77 -34.23 -34.30
N PRO A 371 29.31 -33.07 -33.89
CA PRO A 371 29.23 -31.81 -34.64
C PRO A 371 30.49 -31.47 -35.46
N LEU A 372 30.41 -30.42 -36.31
CA LEU A 372 31.37 -29.28 -36.34
C LEU A 372 31.12 -28.21 -37.45
N ARG A 373 30.98 -26.94 -37.03
CA ARG A 373 31.56 -25.69 -37.60
C ARG A 373 31.37 -25.22 -39.07
N ARG A 374 31.41 -23.87 -39.20
CA ARG A 374 31.87 -23.03 -40.34
C ARG A 374 30.93 -22.92 -41.58
N HIS A 375 30.87 -21.80 -42.34
CA HIS A 375 31.17 -20.37 -42.04
C HIS A 375 30.71 -19.44 -43.20
N ARG A 376 30.38 -18.18 -42.88
CA ARG A 376 30.56 -16.94 -43.71
C ARG A 376 29.79 -16.73 -45.05
N ARG A 377 29.20 -15.53 -45.14
CA ARG A 377 29.13 -14.59 -46.31
C ARG A 377 28.17 -14.94 -47.47
N ALA A 378 27.56 -13.99 -48.18
CA ALA A 378 27.43 -12.52 -47.95
C ALA A 378 26.28 -11.87 -48.79
N ARG A 379 25.85 -10.68 -48.33
CA ARG A 379 25.32 -9.46 -49.01
C ARG A 379 24.60 -9.54 -50.38
N GLN A 380 23.66 -8.57 -50.54
CA GLN A 380 23.07 -7.93 -51.76
C GLN A 380 21.65 -8.42 -52.12
N LEU A 381 20.72 -7.61 -52.67
CA LEU A 381 20.39 -6.16 -52.60
C LEU A 381 19.02 -5.95 -53.33
N ALA A 382 18.41 -4.75 -53.23
CA ALA A 382 17.40 -4.17 -54.14
C ALA A 382 15.91 -4.70 -54.20
N ALA A 383 15.01 -3.83 -53.73
CA ALA A 383 13.79 -3.27 -54.38
C ALA A 383 12.73 -4.13 -55.15
N VAL A 384 11.51 -4.17 -54.57
CA VAL A 384 10.24 -3.50 -55.03
C VAL A 384 9.96 -3.44 -56.56
N PRO A 385 8.81 -3.99 -57.04
CA PRO A 385 7.66 -3.13 -57.41
C PRO A 385 6.23 -3.67 -57.10
N ARG A 386 5.19 -2.88 -57.41
CA ARG A 386 3.74 -3.12 -57.18
C ARG A 386 3.03 -3.80 -58.37
N GLY A 387 1.82 -4.33 -58.11
CA GLY A 387 0.79 -4.67 -59.12
C GLY A 387 -0.64 -4.41 -58.59
N THR A 388 -1.63 -4.20 -59.47
CA THR A 388 -3.02 -3.73 -59.15
C THR A 388 -4.12 -4.60 -59.82
N TRP A 389 -5.30 -4.02 -60.15
CA TRP A 389 -6.53 -4.58 -60.77
C TRP A 389 -7.56 -5.16 -59.76
N HIS A 390 -8.65 -4.43 -59.42
CA HIS A 390 -9.93 -4.18 -60.14
C HIS A 390 -10.95 -5.34 -59.98
N VAL A 391 -12.05 -5.19 -59.21
CA VAL A 391 -13.31 -4.40 -59.40
C VAL A 391 -14.41 -5.22 -60.08
N TRP A 392 -15.61 -5.29 -59.48
CA TRP A 392 -16.98 -5.18 -60.07
C TRP A 392 -18.05 -5.41 -58.96
N GLY A 393 -19.28 -4.94 -59.13
CA GLY A 393 -20.39 -5.14 -58.17
C GLY A 393 -21.77 -4.78 -58.73
N VAL A 394 -22.85 -5.37 -58.19
CA VAL A 394 -24.25 -5.22 -58.69
C VAL A 394 -25.28 -5.33 -57.53
N SER A 395 -26.45 -4.71 -57.69
CA SER A 395 -27.70 -4.79 -56.89
C SER A 395 -28.89 -4.42 -57.81
N PRO A 396 -30.19 -4.31 -57.42
CA PRO A 396 -30.91 -4.64 -56.16
C PRO A 396 -32.21 -5.46 -56.42
N GLY A 397 -33.19 -5.46 -55.49
CA GLY A 397 -34.57 -5.92 -55.71
C GLY A 397 -35.55 -5.55 -54.57
N GLU A 398 -36.81 -5.19 -54.89
CA GLU A 398 -37.82 -4.68 -53.94
C GLU A 398 -38.89 -5.71 -53.50
N GLY A 399 -39.57 -5.45 -52.36
CA GLY A 399 -40.82 -6.07 -51.94
C GLY A 399 -41.55 -5.23 -50.86
N ARG A 400 -42.89 -5.22 -50.84
CA ARG A 400 -43.72 -4.26 -50.05
C ARG A 400 -44.68 -4.97 -49.08
N GLY A 401 -44.95 -4.40 -47.89
CA GLY A 401 -46.07 -4.83 -47.04
C GLY A 401 -46.09 -4.34 -45.58
N LEU A 402 -47.10 -3.53 -45.24
CA LEU A 402 -47.61 -3.22 -43.89
C LEU A 402 -49.14 -3.49 -43.92
N PRO A 403 -49.94 -3.47 -42.81
CA PRO A 403 -49.62 -3.16 -41.40
C PRO A 403 -50.22 -4.13 -40.34
N ARG A 404 -49.81 -4.02 -39.06
CA ARG A 404 -50.68 -3.80 -37.86
C ARG A 404 -49.94 -3.99 -36.52
N THR A 405 -50.43 -3.31 -35.49
CA THR A 405 -50.05 -3.38 -34.07
C THR A 405 -51.24 -3.91 -33.23
N PRO A 406 -51.18 -3.91 -31.88
CA PRO A 406 -50.36 -4.77 -31.03
C PRO A 406 -51.24 -5.65 -30.10
N ARG A 407 -50.64 -6.50 -29.26
CA ARG A 407 -51.34 -7.01 -28.06
C ARG A 407 -50.37 -7.36 -26.93
N ALA A 408 -50.79 -7.05 -25.70
CA ALA A 408 -50.23 -7.58 -24.46
C ALA A 408 -51.23 -8.57 -23.85
N GLU A 409 -50.78 -9.41 -22.92
CA GLU A 409 -51.26 -9.36 -21.52
C GLU A 409 -50.45 -10.30 -20.61
N ARG A 410 -50.82 -10.39 -19.32
CA ARG A 410 -50.04 -11.02 -18.23
C ARG A 410 -50.56 -12.44 -17.86
N PRO A 411 -50.83 -12.82 -16.59
CA PRO A 411 -50.16 -13.99 -16.02
C PRO A 411 -51.12 -15.11 -15.61
N ILE A 412 -50.58 -16.20 -15.04
CA ILE A 412 -51.37 -17.17 -14.27
C ILE A 412 -50.86 -17.19 -12.83
N VAL A 413 -51.81 -17.27 -11.89
CA VAL A 413 -51.64 -17.17 -10.43
C VAL A 413 -52.00 -18.51 -9.80
N CYS A 414 -51.36 -18.90 -8.70
CA CYS A 414 -52.02 -19.76 -7.72
C CYS A 414 -51.46 -19.62 -6.30
N SER A 415 -52.38 -19.50 -5.34
CA SER A 415 -52.26 -19.45 -3.88
C SER A 415 -53.70 -19.59 -3.33
N PRO A 416 -53.98 -19.75 -2.01
CA PRO A 416 -53.10 -19.91 -0.85
C PRO A 416 -53.49 -21.16 -0.01
N LEU A 417 -53.00 -21.26 1.23
CA LEU A 417 -53.74 -21.91 2.32
C LEU A 417 -53.36 -21.29 3.68
N LEU A 418 -54.35 -21.02 4.54
CA LEU A 418 -54.17 -20.45 5.88
C LEU A 418 -54.22 -21.53 6.96
N VAL A 419 -53.47 -21.34 8.05
CA VAL A 419 -53.90 -21.69 9.42
C VAL A 419 -53.47 -20.56 10.36
N THR A 420 -54.33 -20.17 11.32
CA THR A 420 -54.10 -19.06 12.25
C THR A 420 -54.30 -19.49 13.71
N ALA A 421 -53.25 -19.40 14.55
CA ALA A 421 -53.31 -19.26 16.02
C ALA A 421 -51.89 -19.01 16.58
N GLY A 422 -51.65 -18.31 17.70
CA GLY A 422 -52.55 -17.42 18.43
C GLY A 422 -52.39 -17.45 19.97
N ARG A 423 -51.66 -16.47 20.55
CA ARG A 423 -51.55 -16.18 22.01
C ARG A 423 -50.86 -17.30 22.84
N ALA A 424 -50.39 -17.11 24.09
CA ALA A 424 -50.14 -15.91 24.92
C ALA A 424 -49.12 -16.21 26.04
N TRP A 425 -48.50 -15.14 26.58
CA TRP A 425 -48.09 -14.94 27.99
C TRP A 425 -47.59 -16.12 28.85
N LEU A 426 -46.40 -15.95 29.43
CA LEU A 426 -46.25 -15.94 30.88
C LEU A 426 -45.04 -15.12 31.33
N THR A 427 -45.25 -14.26 32.32
CA THR A 427 -44.22 -13.53 33.06
C THR A 427 -43.87 -14.28 34.33
N ASP A 428 -42.63 -14.16 34.83
CA ASP A 428 -42.52 -13.63 36.20
C ASP A 428 -41.17 -12.96 36.52
N LYS A 429 -41.15 -12.20 37.62
CA LYS A 429 -39.98 -11.58 38.24
C LYS A 429 -39.59 -12.35 39.50
N LEU A 430 -38.36 -12.18 39.98
CA LEU A 430 -38.08 -12.06 41.41
C LEU A 430 -36.77 -11.31 41.67
N VAL A 431 -36.72 -10.57 42.79
CA VAL A 431 -35.69 -9.59 43.17
C VAL A 431 -35.48 -9.68 44.71
N PRO A 432 -34.27 -9.46 45.26
CA PRO A 432 -33.87 -10.03 46.56
C PRO A 432 -33.98 -9.04 47.75
N PRO A 433 -33.46 -9.41 48.93
CA PRO A 433 -32.79 -8.39 49.76
C PRO A 433 -31.53 -8.85 50.56
N ARG A 434 -30.46 -8.03 50.44
CA ARG A 434 -29.52 -7.51 51.49
C ARG A 434 -28.70 -8.52 52.34
N VAL A 435 -27.45 -8.22 52.75
CA VAL A 435 -26.95 -7.38 53.90
C VAL A 435 -25.40 -7.47 53.86
N SER A 436 -24.49 -6.53 54.23
CA SER A 436 -24.50 -5.13 54.75
C SER A 436 -23.16 -4.40 54.41
N ASP A 437 -23.03 -3.12 54.78
CA ASP A 437 -21.85 -2.25 54.58
C ASP A 437 -20.66 -2.41 55.57
N VAL A 438 -19.48 -1.88 55.19
CA VAL A 438 -18.75 -0.75 55.85
C VAL A 438 -17.25 -0.74 55.46
N GLY A 439 -16.67 0.43 55.08
CA GLY A 439 -15.25 0.73 55.42
C GLY A 439 -14.28 1.34 54.39
N ARG A 440 -14.36 2.67 54.15
CA ARG A 440 -13.30 3.58 53.62
C ARG A 440 -12.77 3.40 52.17
N ALA A 441 -12.15 4.47 51.67
CA ALA A 441 -11.67 4.73 50.29
C ALA A 441 -10.23 5.33 50.38
N PRO A 442 -9.46 5.66 49.30
CA PRO A 442 -9.92 6.27 48.03
C PRO A 442 -9.18 5.91 46.69
N LYS A 443 -9.80 6.35 45.57
CA LYS A 443 -9.21 6.66 44.23
C LYS A 443 -8.44 5.57 43.45
N ALA A 444 -9.06 4.98 42.42
CA ALA A 444 -8.39 4.47 41.22
C ALA A 444 -9.34 4.34 39.99
N ALA A 445 -8.76 4.37 38.78
CA ALA A 445 -9.24 3.85 37.49
C ALA A 445 -10.68 4.16 36.98
N LYS A 446 -10.76 4.95 35.89
CA LYS A 446 -11.75 4.72 34.81
C LYS A 446 -11.17 3.68 33.84
N ARG A 447 -11.98 2.73 33.37
CA ARG A 447 -11.65 1.84 32.23
C ARG A 447 -12.17 2.44 30.91
N PRO A 448 -11.48 2.20 29.78
CA PRO A 448 -12.12 2.01 28.50
C PRO A 448 -12.29 0.50 28.19
N HIS A 449 -13.49 0.09 27.85
CA HIS A 449 -13.71 -0.96 26.84
C HIS A 449 -14.02 -0.21 25.52
N GLY A 450 -13.63 -0.67 24.33
CA GLY A 450 -12.81 -1.84 24.00
C GLY A 450 -13.27 -2.51 22.71
N VAL A 451 -12.58 -2.24 21.60
CA VAL A 451 -12.63 -3.03 20.36
C VAL A 451 -11.19 -3.24 19.92
N LEU A 452 -10.79 -4.49 19.69
CA LEU A 452 -9.42 -4.84 19.31
C LEU A 452 -9.45 -6.12 18.46
N GLY A 453 -9.68 -5.92 17.17
CA GLY A 453 -9.69 -6.93 16.11
C GLY A 453 -9.16 -6.34 14.81
N GLU A 454 -9.09 -7.14 13.75
CA GLU A 454 -8.86 -6.66 12.36
C GLU A 454 -7.55 -5.87 12.15
N LEU A 455 -6.48 -6.31 12.81
CA LEU A 455 -5.11 -5.75 12.67
C LEU A 455 -4.08 -6.86 12.37
N GLN A 456 -4.49 -7.93 11.68
CA GLN A 456 -3.73 -9.19 11.61
C GLN A 456 -3.61 -9.88 10.24
N HIS A 457 -4.06 -9.27 9.13
CA HIS A 457 -4.02 -9.92 7.81
C HIS A 457 -2.91 -9.39 6.87
N ASP A 458 -2.67 -8.08 6.84
CA ASP A 458 -1.88 -7.42 5.78
C ASP A 458 -0.35 -7.58 5.95
N VAL A 459 0.10 -7.88 7.16
CA VAL A 459 1.52 -8.10 7.50
C VAL A 459 2.14 -9.30 6.74
N PHE A 460 1.32 -10.20 6.19
CA PHE A 460 1.75 -11.55 5.80
C PHE A 460 2.35 -11.70 4.39
N GLN A 461 2.06 -10.82 3.42
CA GLN A 461 2.60 -10.97 2.05
C GLN A 461 3.95 -10.29 1.83
N SER A 462 4.27 -9.26 2.61
CA SER A 462 5.50 -8.46 2.45
C SER A 462 6.77 -9.22 2.87
N GLY A 463 6.70 -10.04 3.92
CA GLY A 463 7.85 -10.75 4.49
C GLY A 463 8.57 -11.70 3.51
N GLN A 464 7.83 -12.44 2.67
CA GLN A 464 8.43 -13.43 1.77
C GLN A 464 9.36 -12.81 0.70
N ARG A 465 9.10 -11.59 0.23
CA ARG A 465 10.00 -10.91 -0.74
C ARG A 465 11.20 -10.25 -0.04
N ARG A 466 11.00 -9.61 1.11
CA ARG A 466 12.06 -8.92 1.88
C ARG A 466 13.17 -9.86 2.37
N ARG A 467 12.86 -11.12 2.67
CA ARG A 467 13.83 -12.16 3.06
C ARG A 467 14.90 -12.46 1.99
N LEU A 468 14.60 -12.27 0.70
CA LEU A 468 15.59 -12.38 -0.37
C LEU A 468 16.55 -11.17 -0.37
N GLN A 469 16.01 -9.95 -0.30
CA GLN A 469 16.80 -8.71 -0.27
C GLN A 469 17.81 -8.67 0.89
N VAL A 470 17.43 -9.13 2.09
CA VAL A 470 18.35 -9.24 3.25
C VAL A 470 19.56 -10.15 2.94
N THR A 471 19.37 -11.18 2.12
CA THR A 471 20.43 -12.13 1.72
C THR A 471 21.38 -11.50 0.69
N GLU A 472 20.85 -10.81 -0.31
CA GLU A 472 21.66 -10.13 -1.34
C GLU A 472 22.42 -8.91 -0.79
N LEU A 473 21.79 -8.10 0.06
CA LEU A 473 22.44 -6.97 0.75
C LEU A 473 23.62 -7.43 1.62
N TRP A 474 23.56 -8.64 2.19
CA TRP A 474 24.68 -9.22 2.94
C TRP A 474 25.80 -9.76 2.05
N LEU A 475 25.47 -10.40 0.92
CA LEU A 475 26.46 -10.82 -0.09
C LEU A 475 27.21 -9.60 -0.65
N ASN A 476 26.48 -8.54 -1.00
CA ASN A 476 27.05 -7.29 -1.50
C ASN A 476 27.96 -6.64 -0.44
N ARG A 477 27.51 -6.47 0.82
CA ARG A 477 28.37 -5.93 1.89
C ARG A 477 29.61 -6.78 2.18
N ALA A 478 29.51 -8.11 2.06
CA ALA A 478 30.66 -9.00 2.20
C ALA A 478 31.66 -8.87 1.03
N GLN A 479 31.22 -8.46 -0.16
CA GLN A 479 32.08 -8.12 -1.30
C GLN A 479 32.63 -6.68 -1.21
N GLU A 480 31.86 -5.72 -0.68
CA GLU A 480 32.31 -4.35 -0.43
C GLU A 480 33.45 -4.29 0.60
N GLN A 481 33.36 -5.05 1.69
CA GLN A 481 34.43 -5.12 2.69
C GLN A 481 35.73 -5.67 2.08
N ARG A 482 35.66 -6.77 1.30
CA ARG A 482 36.83 -7.35 0.61
C ARG A 482 37.44 -6.41 -0.44
N THR A 483 36.61 -5.65 -1.15
CA THR A 483 37.09 -4.72 -2.19
C THR A 483 37.64 -3.41 -1.61
N CYS A 484 37.14 -2.96 -0.45
CA CYS A 484 37.72 -1.85 0.31
C CYS A 484 39.10 -2.20 0.87
N GLU A 485 39.31 -3.43 1.37
CA GLU A 485 40.63 -3.88 1.84
C GLU A 485 41.64 -3.94 0.70
N MET A 486 41.26 -4.44 -0.48
CA MET A 486 42.14 -4.45 -1.66
C MET A 486 42.53 -3.05 -2.15
N LYS A 487 41.60 -2.08 -2.16
CA LYS A 487 41.88 -0.71 -2.62
C LYS A 487 42.76 0.10 -1.64
N ARG A 488 42.97 -0.35 -0.39
CA ARG A 488 43.74 0.40 0.62
C ARG A 488 45.24 0.10 0.64
N ASN A 489 45.68 -1.00 0.02
CA ASN A 489 47.09 -1.46 0.02
C ASN A 489 47.91 -0.97 -1.20
N GLY A 490 47.46 0.06 -1.92
CA GLY A 490 47.96 0.39 -3.26
C GLY A 490 48.26 1.86 -3.55
N ARG A 491 49.00 2.58 -2.67
CA ARG A 491 49.79 3.80 -2.99
C ARG A 491 50.52 4.35 -1.75
N TYR A 492 51.85 4.36 -1.78
CA TYR A 492 52.69 5.30 -1.02
C TYR A 492 54.11 5.35 -1.63
N HIS A 493 54.57 6.53 -2.04
CA HIS A 493 56.00 6.87 -2.14
C HIS A 493 56.16 8.39 -2.33
N ALA A 494 56.88 9.04 -1.38
CA ALA A 494 57.30 10.45 -1.36
C ALA A 494 56.16 11.52 -1.35
N ALA A 495 56.33 12.73 -0.78
CA ALA A 495 57.50 13.32 -0.11
C ALA A 495 57.10 14.08 1.19
N HIS A 496 58.08 14.69 1.86
CA HIS A 496 57.96 15.29 3.21
C HIS A 496 57.15 16.59 3.31
N GLY A 497 56.60 16.86 4.49
CA GLY A 497 56.10 18.17 4.93
C GLY A 497 55.85 18.22 6.45
N GLN A 498 56.58 19.09 7.16
CA GLN A 498 56.39 19.43 8.59
C GLN A 498 55.18 20.40 8.77
N ALA A 499 54.56 20.63 9.93
CA ALA A 499 54.49 19.95 11.24
C ALA A 499 53.37 20.66 12.08
N GLY A 500 53.11 20.22 13.33
CA GLY A 500 52.46 21.07 14.34
C GLY A 500 50.98 20.81 14.67
N SER A 501 50.75 20.00 15.71
CA SER A 501 49.53 19.98 16.55
C SER A 501 49.87 20.61 17.92
N PRO A 502 49.00 20.67 18.96
CA PRO A 502 47.55 20.37 19.06
C PRO A 502 46.70 21.38 19.90
N GLY A 503 45.37 21.23 19.89
CA GLY A 503 44.43 21.78 20.91
C GLY A 503 42.98 21.81 20.36
N ARG A 504 41.94 21.15 20.90
CA ARG A 504 41.32 21.11 22.26
C ARG A 504 40.71 22.45 22.73
N ILE A 505 39.47 22.53 23.26
CA ILE A 505 38.30 21.62 23.26
C ILE A 505 37.03 22.40 23.76
N LEU A 506 35.80 21.96 23.41
CA LEU A 506 34.46 22.34 23.98
C LEU A 506 33.90 23.80 23.89
N HIS A 507 32.75 23.95 23.19
CA HIS A 507 31.37 24.36 23.63
C HIS A 507 31.12 25.14 24.97
N PRO A 508 29.95 25.83 25.22
CA PRO A 508 28.64 25.83 24.48
C PRO A 508 27.83 27.19 24.37
N SER A 509 26.62 27.11 23.78
CA SER A 509 25.33 27.82 24.10
C SER A 509 25.10 29.36 24.08
N ARG A 510 24.43 29.83 23.01
CA ARG A 510 23.12 30.56 22.92
C ARG A 510 22.76 31.83 23.77
N HIS A 511 22.52 32.94 23.03
CA HIS A 511 21.36 33.90 23.10
C HIS A 511 21.21 34.89 24.30
N PRO A 512 20.42 36.00 24.16
CA PRO A 512 20.25 36.93 23.02
C PRO A 512 20.21 38.44 23.47
N ILE A 513 19.48 39.31 22.74
CA ILE A 513 19.06 40.71 23.04
C ILE A 513 20.02 41.84 22.61
N THR A 514 19.49 42.80 21.84
CA THR A 514 19.76 44.26 21.95
C THR A 514 18.77 45.05 21.06
N SER A 515 18.55 46.33 21.36
CA SER A 515 17.49 47.13 20.74
C SER A 515 17.78 48.64 20.79
N PHE A 516 17.71 49.32 19.63
CA PHE A 516 17.69 50.79 19.43
C PHE A 516 19.01 51.56 19.84
N PRO A 517 19.19 52.86 19.49
CA PRO A 517 19.01 53.48 18.16
C PRO A 517 20.07 54.58 17.77
N THR A 518 19.77 55.33 16.70
CA THR A 518 20.22 56.70 16.32
C THR A 518 21.49 56.95 15.46
N HIS A 519 21.40 58.05 14.68
CA HIS A 519 22.32 58.61 13.66
C HIS A 519 23.73 58.98 14.19
N ARG A 520 24.75 59.34 13.39
CA ARG A 520 24.79 60.18 12.16
C ARG A 520 26.17 60.13 11.46
N SER A 521 26.23 60.51 10.17
CA SER A 521 27.45 60.77 9.34
C SER A 521 28.42 59.57 9.11
N GLY A 522 29.22 59.51 8.04
CA GLY A 522 29.41 60.45 6.91
C GLY A 522 30.09 59.79 5.67
N GLN A 523 30.58 60.60 4.73
CA GLN A 523 31.32 60.18 3.51
C GLN A 523 32.72 59.58 3.88
N THR A 524 33.50 58.90 3.02
CA THR A 524 33.76 59.02 1.56
C THR A 524 34.20 57.63 1.01
N THR A 525 34.52 57.34 -0.27
CA THR A 525 35.52 57.96 -1.18
C THR A 525 35.26 57.54 -2.64
N VAL A 526 35.81 58.29 -3.61
CA VAL A 526 35.66 58.13 -5.09
C VAL A 526 37.01 57.61 -5.67
N HIS A 527 37.11 56.86 -6.78
CA HIS A 527 37.26 57.39 -8.14
C HIS A 527 37.54 56.29 -9.18
N SER A 528 37.16 56.53 -10.44
CA SER A 528 38.10 56.56 -11.58
C SER A 528 37.48 57.25 -12.81
N LEU A 529 38.34 57.59 -13.78
CA LEU A 529 38.07 58.09 -15.14
C LEU A 529 37.72 59.59 -15.36
N THR A 530 38.51 60.19 -16.25
CA THR A 530 38.56 61.53 -16.91
C THR A 530 39.38 61.33 -18.22
N PRO A 531 39.61 62.30 -19.14
CA PRO A 531 39.18 63.71 -19.25
C PRO A 531 38.38 64.06 -20.55
N THR A 532 37.47 65.05 -20.52
CA THR A 532 37.48 66.41 -21.19
C THR A 532 37.33 66.42 -22.74
N ASP A 533 36.72 67.41 -23.43
CA ASP A 533 36.20 68.79 -23.16
C ASP A 533 34.77 68.98 -23.78
N GLY A 534 34.03 70.11 -23.84
CA GLY A 534 34.21 71.56 -23.54
C GLY A 534 34.10 72.46 -24.81
N PRO A 535 33.79 73.79 -24.76
CA PRO A 535 33.25 74.62 -23.66
C PRO A 535 32.19 75.74 -24.06
N ILE A 536 31.76 76.57 -23.06
CA ILE A 536 31.05 77.90 -23.13
C ILE A 536 29.51 77.90 -23.39
N GLY A 537 28.63 78.64 -22.65
CA GLY A 537 28.79 79.48 -21.42
C GLY A 537 27.55 80.33 -21.01
N ALA A 538 27.61 81.05 -19.86
CA ALA A 538 26.65 82.05 -19.29
C ALA A 538 25.29 81.52 -18.70
N GLN A 539 24.37 82.21 -17.96
CA GLN A 539 24.23 83.39 -17.01
C GLN A 539 22.74 83.42 -16.47
N SER A 540 22.21 84.17 -15.47
CA SER A 540 22.67 84.77 -14.18
C SER A 540 21.51 85.45 -13.37
N ALA A 541 21.62 85.58 -12.03
CA ALA A 541 20.90 86.51 -11.08
C ALA A 541 19.41 86.28 -10.63
N GLY A 542 18.98 86.99 -9.55
CA GLY A 542 17.63 87.04 -8.90
C GLY A 542 16.97 88.46 -8.98
N PRO A 543 16.14 89.01 -8.05
CA PRO A 543 15.84 88.63 -6.63
C PRO A 543 14.41 88.94 -6.00
N SER A 544 14.19 88.54 -4.72
CA SER A 544 13.49 89.18 -3.55
C SER A 544 12.12 89.97 -3.54
N ALA A 545 11.24 89.60 -2.57
CA ALA A 545 10.66 90.41 -1.44
C ALA A 545 9.14 90.88 -1.31
N PHE A 546 8.52 90.42 -0.21
CA PHE A 546 7.62 91.09 0.80
C PHE A 546 6.08 91.33 0.65
N SER A 547 5.40 91.37 1.83
CA SER A 547 3.95 91.61 2.14
C SER A 547 2.96 90.43 1.92
N SER A 548 1.76 90.33 2.54
CA SER A 548 1.02 91.12 3.59
C SER A 548 -0.08 90.28 4.33
N ARG A 549 -0.96 90.89 5.15
CA ARG A 549 -2.12 90.33 5.93
C ARG A 549 -3.26 91.40 6.06
N PRO A 550 -4.53 91.13 6.50
CA PRO A 550 -5.01 90.09 7.43
C PRO A 550 -6.36 89.37 7.09
N ALA A 551 -6.93 88.71 8.13
CA ALA A 551 -8.09 87.79 8.26
C ALA A 551 -9.50 88.29 7.77
N MET A 552 -10.60 87.50 7.80
CA MET A 552 -10.90 86.24 8.53
C MET A 552 -12.02 85.37 7.91
N ALA A 553 -11.98 84.05 8.16
CA ALA A 553 -13.06 83.04 8.16
C ALA A 553 -14.10 82.96 7.00
N THR A 554 -14.06 81.88 6.22
CA THR A 554 -14.95 80.70 6.43
C THR A 554 -14.55 79.53 5.52
N HIS A 555 -14.35 78.34 6.10
CA HIS A 555 -14.37 77.07 5.35
C HIS A 555 -15.84 76.57 5.31
N GLY A 556 -16.29 75.79 4.32
CA GLY A 556 -15.60 75.26 3.15
C GLY A 556 -16.26 73.94 2.72
N VAL A 557 -17.35 74.02 1.95
CA VAL A 557 -18.19 72.87 1.57
C VAL A 557 -18.62 72.98 0.11
N GLN A 558 -17.89 72.33 -0.81
CA GLN A 558 -18.36 72.19 -2.20
C GLN A 558 -17.82 70.97 -2.97
N GLU A 559 -16.65 70.43 -2.63
CA GLU A 559 -16.12 69.20 -3.28
C GLU A 559 -16.83 67.91 -2.84
N THR A 560 -17.53 67.92 -1.68
CA THR A 560 -18.28 66.76 -1.18
C THR A 560 -19.53 66.42 -2.00
N ALA A 561 -20.10 67.39 -2.72
CA ALA A 561 -21.36 67.21 -3.47
C ALA A 561 -21.21 66.24 -4.67
N ALA A 562 -20.08 66.29 -5.38
CA ALA A 562 -19.83 65.42 -6.52
C ALA A 562 -19.66 63.95 -6.09
N MET A 563 -18.92 63.69 -5.00
CA MET A 563 -18.81 62.35 -4.43
C MET A 563 -20.16 61.81 -3.92
N LEU A 564 -21.01 62.65 -3.34
CA LEU A 564 -22.32 62.23 -2.83
C LEU A 564 -23.24 61.71 -3.93
N VAL A 565 -23.28 62.33 -5.12
CA VAL A 565 -24.12 61.83 -6.24
C VAL A 565 -23.61 60.47 -6.75
N SER A 566 -22.29 60.30 -6.89
CA SER A 566 -21.71 59.00 -7.25
C SER A 566 -21.96 57.93 -6.18
N LEU A 567 -21.90 58.30 -4.89
CA LEU A 567 -22.17 57.40 -3.78
C LEU A 567 -23.65 56.96 -3.73
N VAL A 568 -24.59 57.86 -4.02
CA VAL A 568 -26.02 57.54 -4.11
C VAL A 568 -26.32 56.61 -5.29
N ILE A 569 -25.67 56.79 -6.45
CA ILE A 569 -25.83 55.85 -7.58
C ILE A 569 -25.20 54.48 -7.24
N LEU A 570 -24.06 54.45 -6.54
CA LEU A 570 -23.46 53.19 -6.09
C LEU A 570 -24.32 52.48 -5.01
N GLN A 571 -24.96 53.24 -4.13
CA GLN A 571 -25.96 52.73 -3.18
C GLN A 571 -27.24 52.26 -3.89
N ALA A 572 -27.67 52.90 -4.98
CA ALA A 572 -28.80 52.45 -5.79
C ALA A 572 -28.49 51.17 -6.60
N ALA A 573 -27.27 51.02 -7.12
CA ALA A 573 -26.79 49.76 -7.70
C ALA A 573 -26.70 48.66 -6.63
N GLY A 574 -26.21 49.00 -5.43
CA GLY A 574 -26.28 48.15 -4.24
C GLY A 574 -27.73 47.80 -3.83
N ALA A 575 -28.69 48.69 -4.05
CA ALA A 575 -30.11 48.47 -3.78
C ALA A 575 -30.82 47.61 -4.85
N LEU A 576 -30.30 47.60 -6.09
CA LEU A 576 -30.71 46.62 -7.11
C LEU A 576 -30.07 45.25 -6.86
N ALA A 577 -28.85 45.20 -6.30
CA ALA A 577 -28.34 43.98 -5.67
C ALA A 577 -29.13 43.61 -4.39
N SER A 578 -29.76 44.59 -3.72
CA SER A 578 -30.71 44.37 -2.61
C SER A 578 -32.17 44.21 -3.06
N LEU A 579 -32.43 43.98 -4.35
CA LEU A 579 -33.57 43.17 -4.80
C LEU A 579 -33.27 41.66 -4.65
N GLN A 580 -32.53 41.34 -3.58
CA GLN A 580 -32.55 40.07 -2.87
C GLN A 580 -34.01 39.69 -2.53
N ARG A 581 -34.65 39.00 -3.48
CA ARG A 581 -35.31 37.76 -3.09
C ARG A 581 -34.28 36.99 -2.26
N ARG A 582 -34.60 36.67 -1.01
CA ARG A 582 -33.89 35.57 -0.33
C ARG A 582 -33.96 34.39 -1.28
N ALA A 583 -32.81 33.95 -1.80
CA ALA A 583 -32.79 32.80 -2.69
C ALA A 583 -33.44 31.65 -1.94
N GLY A 584 -34.54 31.12 -2.47
CA GLY A 584 -35.16 29.94 -1.90
C GLY A 584 -34.16 28.78 -1.92
N ALA A 585 -34.38 27.77 -1.08
CA ALA A 585 -33.72 26.51 -1.33
C ALA A 585 -34.08 26.01 -2.74
N SER A 586 -33.18 25.21 -3.30
CA SER A 586 -33.32 24.66 -4.66
C SER A 586 -32.78 23.24 -4.67
N ALA A 587 -33.26 22.42 -5.62
CA ALA A 587 -32.89 21.01 -5.68
C ALA A 587 -32.72 20.53 -7.12
N TRP A 588 -31.79 19.60 -7.31
CA TRP A 588 -31.56 18.90 -8.58
C TRP A 588 -31.45 17.39 -8.35
N SER A 589 -31.81 16.59 -9.35
CA SER A 589 -31.79 15.12 -9.26
C SER A 589 -31.16 14.47 -10.49
N SER A 590 -30.51 13.32 -10.26
CA SER A 590 -29.96 12.40 -11.25
C SER A 590 -30.38 10.98 -10.84
N SER A 591 -31.16 10.29 -11.68
CA SER A 591 -31.75 8.99 -11.35
C SER A 591 -31.20 7.84 -12.19
N ALA A 592 -31.25 6.63 -11.63
CA ALA A 592 -30.74 5.40 -12.25
C ALA A 592 -31.38 5.07 -13.62
N ASP A 593 -32.65 5.42 -13.81
CA ASP A 593 -33.38 5.28 -15.07
C ASP A 593 -33.05 6.36 -16.11
N GLY A 594 -32.26 7.37 -15.75
CA GLY A 594 -31.93 8.51 -16.59
C GLY A 594 -33.11 9.45 -16.89
N LYS A 595 -34.21 9.37 -16.13
CA LYS A 595 -35.36 10.31 -16.17
C LYS A 595 -34.94 11.70 -15.69
N TYR A 596 -34.20 11.76 -14.59
CA TYR A 596 -33.56 12.97 -14.09
C TYR A 596 -32.06 12.93 -14.42
N LYS A 597 -31.52 14.04 -14.92
CA LYS A 597 -30.16 14.19 -15.45
C LYS A 597 -29.62 15.57 -15.10
N LEU A 598 -29.22 15.77 -13.83
CA LEU A 598 -29.01 17.10 -13.24
C LEU A 598 -30.25 18.00 -13.44
N SER A 599 -31.44 17.40 -13.40
CA SER A 599 -32.72 18.06 -13.64
C SER A 599 -33.16 18.79 -12.39
N GLN A 600 -33.66 20.02 -12.52
CA GLN A 600 -34.24 20.74 -11.38
C GLN A 600 -35.51 20.04 -10.90
N VAL A 601 -35.69 19.95 -9.59
CA VAL A 601 -36.80 19.25 -8.92
C VAL A 601 -37.36 20.09 -7.76
N ASP A 602 -38.37 19.57 -7.06
CA ASP A 602 -39.03 20.26 -5.95
C ASP A 602 -38.03 20.59 -4.83
N ALA A 603 -37.94 21.87 -4.47
CA ALA A 603 -37.03 22.35 -3.44
C ALA A 603 -37.47 21.90 -2.03
N PRO A 604 -36.53 21.66 -1.09
CA PRO A 604 -36.89 21.47 0.30
C PRO A 604 -37.45 22.78 0.89
N SER A 605 -38.30 22.64 1.90
CA SER A 605 -38.97 23.75 2.59
C SER A 605 -38.78 23.63 4.11
N LEU A 606 -38.56 24.76 4.78
CA LEU A 606 -38.41 24.80 6.23
C LEU A 606 -39.74 24.44 6.90
N GLY A 607 -39.76 23.39 7.71
CA GLY A 607 -40.99 22.86 8.33
C GLY A 607 -41.98 22.20 7.35
N GLY A 608 -41.55 21.83 6.13
CA GLY A 608 -42.42 21.21 5.13
C GLY A 608 -43.13 19.94 5.62
N SER A 609 -44.45 19.87 5.40
CA SER A 609 -45.28 18.71 5.79
C SER A 609 -45.02 17.51 4.87
N ASN A 610 -44.87 16.33 5.46
CA ASN A 610 -44.71 15.09 4.72
C ASN A 610 -45.99 14.75 3.92
N PRO A 611 -45.93 14.53 2.59
CA PRO A 611 -47.09 14.19 1.75
C PRO A 611 -47.56 12.72 1.86
N GLY A 612 -47.06 11.95 2.83
CA GLY A 612 -47.40 10.53 3.03
C GLY A 612 -46.37 9.53 2.51
N LEU A 613 -45.09 9.93 2.45
CA LEU A 613 -43.95 9.06 2.14
C LEU A 613 -43.25 8.60 3.43
N ASP A 614 -42.41 7.57 3.35
CA ASP A 614 -41.56 7.18 4.48
C ASP A 614 -40.53 8.28 4.81
N THR A 615 -40.25 8.48 6.10
CA THR A 615 -39.45 9.59 6.60
C THR A 615 -38.03 9.17 6.94
N TRP A 616 -37.04 9.96 6.53
CA TRP A 616 -35.63 9.76 6.90
C TRP A 616 -35.06 11.02 7.57
N ASP A 617 -34.52 10.88 8.78
CA ASP A 617 -33.89 11.98 9.51
C ASP A 617 -32.39 12.07 9.21
N LEU A 618 -31.95 13.25 8.75
CA LEU A 618 -30.56 13.65 8.61
C LEU A 618 -30.27 14.85 9.53
N THR A 619 -29.01 15.05 9.92
CA THR A 619 -28.56 16.32 10.53
C THR A 619 -27.25 16.80 9.92
N ILE A 620 -27.04 18.11 9.90
CA ILE A 620 -25.75 18.75 9.60
C ILE A 620 -25.40 19.79 10.66
N ALA A 621 -24.12 19.83 11.04
CA ALA A 621 -23.56 20.82 11.95
C ALA A 621 -22.95 21.98 11.15
N ASP A 622 -23.82 22.83 10.59
CA ASP A 622 -23.47 23.92 9.66
C ASP A 622 -22.85 25.16 10.32
N LYS A 623 -22.74 25.21 11.66
CA LYS A 623 -22.04 26.25 12.42
C LYS A 623 -20.79 25.73 13.13
N THR A 624 -20.82 24.51 13.68
CA THR A 624 -19.75 23.95 14.51
C THR A 624 -18.94 22.82 13.87
N GLY A 625 -19.53 22.07 12.94
CA GLY A 625 -18.98 20.82 12.41
C GLY A 625 -18.10 20.95 11.17
N LEU A 626 -17.28 21.99 11.05
CA LEU A 626 -16.48 22.24 9.84
C LEU A 626 -15.31 21.24 9.69
N ARG A 627 -15.40 20.34 8.70
CA ARG A 627 -14.40 19.32 8.34
C ARG A 627 -13.45 19.81 7.24
N GLN A 628 -12.96 18.95 6.35
CA GLN A 628 -11.97 19.30 5.32
C GLN A 628 -12.47 20.34 4.32
N THR A 629 -11.53 21.00 3.63
CA THR A 629 -11.83 21.91 2.52
C THR A 629 -11.91 21.13 1.21
N ILE A 630 -12.99 21.34 0.45
CA ILE A 630 -13.18 20.85 -0.91
C ILE A 630 -12.21 21.57 -1.85
N LYS A 631 -11.40 20.80 -2.57
CA LYS A 631 -10.37 21.26 -3.50
C LYS A 631 -10.74 21.05 -4.97
N GLY A 632 -11.67 20.14 -5.24
CA GLY A 632 -12.31 20.04 -6.55
C GLY A 632 -12.80 18.65 -6.91
N PHE A 633 -13.34 18.57 -8.11
CA PHE A 633 -13.86 17.34 -8.74
C PHE A 633 -13.45 17.29 -10.22
N GLY A 634 -13.35 16.07 -10.75
CA GLY A 634 -13.12 15.84 -12.18
C GLY A 634 -12.82 14.37 -12.51
N ALA A 635 -11.96 14.16 -13.51
CA ALA A 635 -11.53 12.84 -13.96
C ALA A 635 -10.10 12.86 -14.52
N CYS A 636 -9.57 11.68 -14.89
CA CYS A 636 -8.28 11.55 -15.59
C CYS A 636 -8.44 11.75 -17.10
N VAL A 637 -7.64 12.63 -17.68
CA VAL A 637 -7.46 12.75 -19.14
C VAL A 637 -6.41 11.72 -19.56
N THR A 638 -6.85 10.69 -20.28
CA THR A 638 -5.96 9.64 -20.83
C THR A 638 -5.67 9.85 -22.32
N ASP A 639 -4.65 9.19 -22.87
CA ASP A 639 -4.46 9.09 -24.33
C ASP A 639 -5.78 8.69 -25.03
N GLY A 640 -6.55 7.78 -24.42
CA GLY A 640 -7.88 7.38 -24.89
C GLY A 640 -8.89 8.53 -24.91
N THR A 641 -8.96 9.33 -23.83
CA THR A 641 -9.76 10.56 -23.81
C THR A 641 -9.33 11.55 -24.88
N VAL A 642 -8.02 11.81 -25.01
CA VAL A 642 -7.47 12.74 -26.01
C VAL A 642 -7.82 12.27 -27.43
N THR A 643 -7.70 10.97 -27.69
CA THR A 643 -8.04 10.37 -28.99
C THR A 643 -9.53 10.46 -29.29
N ALA A 644 -10.38 10.12 -28.32
CA ALA A 644 -11.84 10.18 -28.47
C ALA A 644 -12.35 11.61 -28.66
N PHE A 645 -11.94 12.56 -27.82
CA PHE A 645 -12.41 13.94 -27.89
C PHE A 645 -11.86 14.69 -29.12
N ASN A 646 -10.66 14.37 -29.61
CA ASN A 646 -10.15 14.92 -30.87
C ASN A 646 -10.73 14.25 -32.13
N LYS A 647 -11.53 13.18 -31.99
CA LYS A 647 -12.30 12.58 -33.09
C LYS A 647 -13.58 13.37 -33.42
N LEU A 648 -14.09 14.14 -32.46
CA LEU A 648 -15.29 14.98 -32.62
C LEU A 648 -15.03 16.19 -33.54
N PRO A 649 -16.06 16.68 -34.26
CA PRO A 649 -16.09 18.01 -34.85
C PRO A 649 -15.69 19.11 -33.84
N ALA A 650 -15.00 20.15 -34.30
CA ALA A 650 -14.40 21.16 -33.42
C ALA A 650 -15.44 21.96 -32.60
N ASP A 651 -16.63 22.16 -33.14
CA ASP A 651 -17.78 22.74 -32.46
C ASP A 651 -18.31 21.81 -31.36
N GLN A 652 -18.51 20.52 -31.66
CA GLN A 652 -18.90 19.52 -30.67
C GLN A 652 -17.85 19.37 -29.55
N ARG A 653 -16.55 19.33 -29.88
CA ARG A 653 -15.47 19.28 -28.89
C ARG A 653 -15.47 20.54 -28.02
N SER A 654 -15.63 21.72 -28.61
CA SER A 654 -15.68 22.98 -27.85
C SER A 654 -16.91 23.06 -26.93
N ALA A 655 -18.07 22.56 -27.38
CA ALA A 655 -19.27 22.45 -26.56
C ALA A 655 -19.06 21.47 -25.38
N LEU A 656 -18.52 20.28 -25.65
CA LEU A 656 -18.20 19.27 -24.65
C LEU A 656 -17.19 19.77 -23.59
N LEU A 657 -16.13 20.48 -24.01
CA LEU A 657 -15.16 21.03 -23.06
C LEU A 657 -15.75 22.16 -22.21
N LYS A 658 -16.70 22.95 -22.74
CA LYS A 658 -17.47 23.93 -21.95
C LYS A 658 -18.45 23.25 -20.98
N ASP A 659 -19.12 22.18 -21.40
CA ASP A 659 -19.98 21.35 -20.55
C ASP A 659 -19.24 20.75 -19.34
N LEU A 660 -17.97 20.38 -19.51
CA LEU A 660 -17.14 19.78 -18.48
C LEU A 660 -16.47 20.82 -17.58
N MET A 661 -15.80 21.81 -18.16
CA MET A 661 -14.92 22.74 -17.44
C MET A 661 -15.61 24.04 -17.03
N GLY A 662 -16.66 24.46 -17.73
CA GLY A 662 -17.30 25.77 -17.55
C GLY A 662 -18.28 25.84 -16.38
N PRO A 663 -18.58 27.06 -15.88
CA PRO A 663 -19.37 27.28 -14.67
C PRO A 663 -20.84 26.87 -14.79
N ASP A 664 -21.43 26.95 -15.99
CA ASP A 664 -22.81 26.52 -16.25
C ASP A 664 -22.96 24.99 -16.33
N GLY A 665 -21.84 24.28 -16.56
CA GLY A 665 -21.75 22.84 -16.76
C GLY A 665 -21.44 22.06 -15.47
N LEU A 666 -20.45 21.16 -15.52
CA LEU A 666 -19.96 20.44 -14.34
C LEU A 666 -18.92 21.23 -13.53
N ASN A 667 -18.34 22.30 -14.09
CA ASN A 667 -17.35 23.15 -13.42
C ASN A 667 -16.15 22.36 -12.84
N PHE A 668 -15.71 21.29 -13.54
CA PHE A 668 -14.57 20.47 -13.11
C PHE A 668 -13.30 21.32 -12.97
N ASN A 669 -12.58 21.12 -11.88
CA ASN A 669 -11.47 21.98 -11.42
C ASN A 669 -10.38 21.24 -10.62
N LEU A 670 -10.47 19.90 -10.59
CA LEU A 670 -9.42 18.98 -10.17
C LEU A 670 -9.38 17.82 -11.18
N MET A 671 -8.32 17.75 -12.00
CA MET A 671 -8.16 16.75 -13.04
C MET A 671 -6.86 15.96 -12.85
N ARG A 672 -6.81 14.73 -13.36
CA ARG A 672 -5.57 13.93 -13.46
C ARG A 672 -5.19 13.76 -14.93
N HIS A 673 -3.95 13.37 -15.24
CA HIS A 673 -3.60 12.90 -16.58
C HIS A 673 -2.51 11.82 -16.55
N THR A 674 -2.37 11.10 -17.66
CA THR A 674 -1.31 10.09 -17.88
C THR A 674 0.01 10.79 -18.22
N VAL A 675 1.08 10.51 -17.47
CA VAL A 675 2.44 10.94 -17.83
C VAL A 675 3.02 9.88 -18.78
N ALA A 676 2.91 10.15 -20.08
CA ALA A 676 3.06 9.19 -21.18
C ALA A 676 2.03 8.04 -21.13
N SER A 677 2.36 6.81 -21.57
CA SER A 677 1.33 5.75 -21.73
C SER A 677 0.80 5.15 -20.43
N SER A 678 -0.49 4.85 -20.47
CA SER A 678 -1.29 4.07 -19.52
C SER A 678 -1.72 2.73 -20.11
N ASP A 679 -2.60 2.00 -19.44
CA ASP A 679 -3.40 0.93 -20.04
C ASP A 679 -4.42 1.48 -21.06
N LEU A 680 -5.00 2.66 -20.80
CA LEU A 680 -5.91 3.39 -21.72
C LEU A 680 -5.14 4.25 -22.75
N SER A 681 -4.13 3.63 -23.36
CA SER A 681 -3.27 4.20 -24.40
C SER A 681 -3.09 3.20 -25.55
N ALA A 682 -3.17 3.66 -26.80
CA ALA A 682 -2.93 2.79 -27.95
C ALA A 682 -1.47 2.28 -28.04
N ASP A 683 -1.26 1.12 -28.66
CA ASP A 683 0.06 0.57 -28.93
C ASP A 683 0.94 1.45 -29.84
N PRO A 684 2.27 1.41 -29.66
CA PRO A 684 2.99 0.79 -28.55
C PRO A 684 2.89 1.62 -27.26
N ALA A 685 3.22 1.03 -26.11
CA ALA A 685 3.59 1.80 -24.92
C ALA A 685 4.75 2.77 -25.25
N TYR A 686 4.80 3.90 -24.54
CA TYR A 686 5.83 4.92 -24.72
C TYR A 686 6.09 5.69 -23.43
N SER A 687 7.32 6.17 -23.28
CA SER A 687 7.68 7.24 -22.35
C SER A 687 8.08 8.50 -23.14
N TYR A 688 8.37 9.59 -22.44
CA TYR A 688 8.94 10.79 -23.08
C TYR A 688 10.45 10.69 -23.37
N ASP A 689 11.12 9.57 -23.07
CA ASP A 689 12.55 9.39 -23.39
C ASP A 689 12.92 7.92 -23.65
N ASP A 690 12.18 7.25 -24.53
CA ASP A 690 12.39 5.82 -24.84
C ASP A 690 13.80 5.52 -25.40
N ASN A 691 14.39 6.48 -26.13
CA ASN A 691 15.74 6.42 -26.74
C ASN A 691 16.06 5.08 -27.45
N GLY A 692 15.06 4.42 -28.04
CA GLY A 692 15.20 3.11 -28.67
C GLY A 692 15.68 2.01 -27.71
N GLY A 693 15.31 2.07 -26.42
CA GLY A 693 15.69 1.12 -25.37
C GLY A 693 17.11 1.33 -24.81
N LYS A 694 17.75 2.47 -25.08
CA LYS A 694 19.12 2.75 -24.63
C LYS A 694 19.13 3.78 -23.49
N PRO A 695 19.99 3.63 -22.47
CA PRO A 695 20.11 4.63 -21.42
C PRO A 695 20.51 6.01 -21.94
N ASP A 696 19.74 7.05 -21.61
CA ASP A 696 20.11 8.46 -21.75
C ASP A 696 20.08 9.17 -20.39
N THR A 697 21.18 9.04 -19.65
CA THR A 697 21.31 9.71 -18.34
C THR A 697 21.39 11.24 -18.42
N GLY A 698 21.43 11.83 -19.62
CA GLY A 698 21.34 13.27 -19.85
C GLY A 698 19.95 13.76 -20.25
N LEU A 699 19.01 12.85 -20.53
CA LEU A 699 17.67 13.14 -21.07
C LEU A 699 17.74 14.05 -22.31
N SER A 700 18.67 13.75 -23.22
CA SER A 700 18.87 14.46 -24.48
C SER A 700 17.88 14.04 -25.57
N GLY A 701 17.38 12.79 -25.50
CA GLY A 701 16.29 12.26 -26.32
C GLY A 701 14.89 12.73 -25.90
N PHE A 702 14.76 13.41 -24.76
CA PHE A 702 13.47 13.76 -24.16
C PHE A 702 12.56 14.55 -25.12
N ASN A 703 11.39 13.99 -25.41
CA ASN A 703 10.38 14.54 -26.31
C ASN A 703 8.97 14.07 -25.89
N LEU A 704 8.00 14.98 -25.85
CA LEU A 704 6.59 14.63 -25.59
C LEU A 704 5.96 13.77 -26.69
N GLY A 705 6.45 13.88 -27.92
CA GLY A 705 5.87 13.24 -29.11
C GLY A 705 4.44 13.72 -29.40
N ASP A 706 3.82 13.18 -30.44
CA ASP A 706 2.50 13.64 -30.90
C ASP A 706 1.42 13.47 -29.82
N ARG A 707 1.48 12.37 -29.05
CA ARG A 707 0.53 12.07 -27.97
C ARG A 707 0.69 12.99 -26.76
N GLY A 708 1.92 13.20 -26.28
CA GLY A 708 2.17 14.15 -25.19
C GLY A 708 1.86 15.60 -25.60
N ASN A 709 2.16 16.00 -26.84
CA ASN A 709 1.78 17.32 -27.37
C ASN A 709 0.25 17.49 -27.47
N ALA A 710 -0.49 16.45 -27.86
CA ALA A 710 -1.95 16.46 -27.87
C ALA A 710 -2.55 16.52 -26.45
N MET A 711 -1.97 15.79 -25.49
CA MET A 711 -2.33 15.86 -24.06
C MET A 711 -2.15 17.28 -23.51
N VAL A 712 -0.96 17.86 -23.68
CA VAL A 712 -0.65 19.26 -23.31
C VAL A 712 -1.64 20.23 -23.94
N SER A 713 -1.94 20.09 -25.23
CA SER A 713 -2.88 20.95 -25.94
C SER A 713 -4.29 20.90 -25.33
N MET A 714 -4.77 19.70 -24.97
CA MET A 714 -6.09 19.51 -24.37
C MET A 714 -6.16 20.06 -22.95
N LEU A 715 -5.15 19.81 -22.11
CA LEU A 715 -5.09 20.34 -20.74
C LEU A 715 -4.95 21.87 -20.73
N ALA A 716 -4.22 22.44 -21.68
CA ALA A 716 -4.14 23.89 -21.86
C ALA A 716 -5.45 24.50 -22.41
N GLU A 717 -6.26 23.78 -23.19
CA GLU A 717 -7.63 24.22 -23.54
C GLU A 717 -8.54 24.17 -22.30
N MET A 718 -8.47 23.09 -21.52
CA MET A 718 -9.22 22.94 -20.26
C MET A 718 -8.90 24.05 -19.24
N ARG A 719 -7.62 24.40 -19.02
CA ARG A 719 -7.26 25.51 -18.11
C ARG A 719 -7.68 26.89 -18.62
N ARG A 720 -7.82 27.10 -19.93
CA ARG A 720 -8.38 28.36 -20.47
C ARG A 720 -9.88 28.49 -20.18
N LEU A 721 -10.60 27.37 -20.05
CA LEU A 721 -12.00 27.34 -19.65
C LEU A 721 -12.19 27.36 -18.13
N GLN A 722 -11.25 26.79 -17.38
CA GLN A 722 -11.22 26.76 -15.91
C GLN A 722 -9.87 27.31 -15.39
N PRO A 723 -9.76 28.61 -15.07
CA PRO A 723 -8.52 29.20 -14.58
C PRO A 723 -8.02 28.60 -13.26
N ASP A 724 -8.95 28.24 -12.36
CA ASP A 724 -8.63 27.62 -11.05
C ASP A 724 -8.37 26.10 -11.14
N LEU A 725 -8.12 25.56 -12.34
CA LEU A 725 -7.89 24.13 -12.57
C LEU A 725 -6.58 23.66 -11.93
N THR A 726 -6.70 22.71 -10.99
CA THR A 726 -5.59 21.94 -10.43
C THR A 726 -5.41 20.64 -11.23
N ILE A 727 -4.19 20.34 -11.66
CA ILE A 727 -3.85 19.14 -12.44
C ILE A 727 -2.85 18.26 -11.68
N LEU A 728 -3.19 16.97 -11.55
CA LEU A 728 -2.31 15.89 -11.08
C LEU A 728 -1.71 15.13 -12.28
N GLY A 729 -0.39 14.94 -12.30
CA GLY A 729 0.28 14.00 -13.20
C GLY A 729 0.73 12.72 -12.49
N SER A 730 0.47 11.55 -13.08
CA SER A 730 0.96 10.26 -12.59
C SER A 730 1.60 9.45 -13.74
N PRO A 731 2.81 8.87 -13.60
CA PRO A 731 3.39 7.94 -14.58
C PRO A 731 3.07 6.49 -14.22
N TRP A 732 2.69 5.68 -15.23
CA TRP A 732 2.49 4.24 -15.02
C TRP A 732 3.80 3.47 -15.10
N ALA A 733 4.80 3.98 -15.82
CA ALA A 733 6.16 3.49 -15.83
C ALA A 733 7.13 4.62 -16.26
N PRO A 734 8.41 4.58 -15.85
CA PRO A 734 9.45 5.41 -16.44
C PRO A 734 9.84 4.88 -17.85
N PRO A 735 10.72 5.58 -18.59
CA PRO A 735 11.41 4.99 -19.74
C PRO A 735 11.97 3.60 -19.41
N GLY A 736 11.75 2.61 -20.27
CA GLY A 736 12.04 1.20 -19.94
C GLY A 736 13.50 0.94 -19.56
N TRP A 737 14.44 1.69 -20.13
CA TRP A 737 15.86 1.62 -19.77
C TRP A 737 16.17 2.04 -18.33
N MET A 738 15.27 2.76 -17.65
CA MET A 738 15.36 3.08 -16.22
C MET A 738 14.92 1.93 -15.30
N GLN A 739 14.26 0.88 -15.82
CA GLN A 739 13.85 -0.29 -15.04
C GLN A 739 14.97 -1.37 -15.01
N LEU A 740 14.87 -2.33 -14.08
CA LEU A 740 15.82 -3.46 -14.00
C LEU A 740 15.59 -4.53 -15.07
N ASP A 741 14.42 -4.54 -15.72
CA ASP A 741 14.08 -5.41 -16.86
C ASP A 741 14.40 -4.78 -18.24
N GLY A 742 14.55 -3.45 -18.30
CA GLY A 742 14.87 -2.70 -19.51
C GLY A 742 13.67 -2.37 -20.41
N VAL A 743 12.42 -2.57 -19.95
CA VAL A 743 11.21 -2.41 -20.78
C VAL A 743 10.11 -1.61 -20.09
N ILE A 744 9.08 -1.22 -20.85
CA ILE A 744 7.85 -0.57 -20.32
C ILE A 744 6.73 -1.60 -20.13
N THR A 745 6.67 -2.60 -21.01
CA THR A 745 5.75 -3.74 -20.95
C THR A 745 6.43 -5.02 -21.43
N GLY A 746 5.82 -6.17 -21.15
CA GLY A 746 6.22 -7.51 -21.58
C GLY A 746 6.63 -8.46 -20.46
N THR A 747 6.85 -7.97 -19.22
CA THR A 747 7.32 -8.77 -18.09
C THR A 747 6.96 -8.12 -16.75
N THR A 748 6.96 -8.93 -15.68
CA THR A 748 6.96 -8.48 -14.28
C THR A 748 8.22 -8.94 -13.52
N THR A 749 9.10 -9.71 -14.18
CA THR A 749 10.40 -10.12 -13.63
C THR A 749 11.35 -8.92 -13.66
N ASN A 750 11.79 -8.43 -12.50
CA ASN A 750 12.60 -7.23 -12.33
C ASN A 750 11.92 -5.92 -12.77
N ASN A 751 10.59 -5.88 -12.70
CA ASN A 751 9.75 -4.69 -12.90
C ASN A 751 9.87 -3.77 -11.65
N ASN A 752 11.01 -3.10 -11.54
CA ASN A 752 11.40 -2.20 -10.45
C ASN A 752 12.36 -1.13 -11.00
N LEU A 753 12.45 0.02 -10.33
CA LEU A 753 13.39 1.08 -10.69
C LEU A 753 14.85 0.60 -10.54
N ASN A 754 15.67 0.82 -11.57
CA ASN A 754 17.09 0.52 -11.51
C ASN A 754 17.84 1.69 -10.86
N HIS A 755 18.33 1.48 -9.64
CA HIS A 755 18.87 2.56 -8.80
C HIS A 755 20.09 3.28 -9.36
N GLN A 756 20.76 2.75 -10.39
CA GLN A 756 21.83 3.46 -11.11
C GLN A 756 21.32 4.68 -11.92
N TYR A 757 19.99 4.81 -12.10
CA TYR A 757 19.36 5.87 -12.91
C TYR A 757 18.47 6.83 -12.10
N VAL A 758 18.49 6.79 -10.76
CA VAL A 758 17.58 7.61 -9.92
C VAL A 758 17.70 9.11 -10.21
N ASP A 759 18.92 9.61 -10.45
CA ASP A 759 19.11 11.03 -10.80
C ASP A 759 18.46 11.39 -12.15
N ALA A 760 18.52 10.49 -13.14
CA ALA A 760 17.87 10.67 -14.43
C ALA A 760 16.34 10.58 -14.30
N TYR A 761 15.82 9.65 -13.49
CA TYR A 761 14.39 9.55 -13.15
C TYR A 761 13.88 10.83 -12.45
N ALA A 762 14.65 11.40 -11.52
CA ALA A 762 14.32 12.68 -10.90
C ALA A 762 14.39 13.87 -11.88
N GLN A 763 15.32 13.88 -12.84
CA GLN A 763 15.34 14.88 -13.91
C GLN A 763 14.23 14.67 -14.96
N TYR A 764 13.71 13.44 -15.12
CA TYR A 764 12.61 13.14 -16.06
C TYR A 764 11.33 13.87 -15.64
N PHE A 765 11.00 13.88 -14.35
CA PHE A 765 9.92 14.72 -13.82
C PHE A 765 10.18 16.21 -14.09
N VAL A 766 11.39 16.72 -13.86
CA VAL A 766 11.72 18.14 -14.14
C VAL A 766 11.53 18.49 -15.62
N LYS A 767 11.99 17.63 -16.55
CA LYS A 767 11.80 17.80 -18.00
C LYS A 767 10.32 17.79 -18.38
N TYR A 768 9.55 16.84 -17.88
CA TYR A 768 8.11 16.73 -18.10
C TYR A 768 7.36 17.98 -17.61
N LEU A 769 7.57 18.39 -16.36
CA LEU A 769 6.95 19.57 -15.77
C LEU A 769 7.29 20.85 -16.54
N GLN A 770 8.56 21.01 -16.95
CA GLN A 770 8.99 22.16 -17.76
C GLN A 770 8.39 22.17 -19.17
N ALA A 771 8.21 21.01 -19.81
CA ALA A 771 7.61 20.91 -21.14
C ALA A 771 6.08 21.20 -21.09
N TYR A 772 5.40 20.71 -20.06
CA TYR A 772 3.98 20.98 -19.83
C TYR A 772 3.73 22.46 -19.49
N GLU A 773 4.58 23.07 -18.67
CA GLU A 773 4.56 24.51 -18.39
C GLU A 773 4.67 25.34 -19.68
N GLN A 774 5.63 25.01 -20.54
CA GLN A 774 5.85 25.70 -21.82
C GLN A 774 4.65 25.62 -22.77
N GLY A 775 3.85 24.56 -22.70
CA GLY A 775 2.61 24.41 -23.45
C GLY A 775 1.38 25.10 -22.83
N GLY A 776 1.52 25.72 -21.65
CA GLY A 776 0.42 26.30 -20.88
C GLY A 776 -0.38 25.29 -20.05
N ALA A 777 0.13 24.07 -19.88
CA ALA A 777 -0.48 22.97 -19.14
C ALA A 777 0.20 22.76 -17.77
N HIS A 778 0.36 23.83 -16.98
CA HIS A 778 0.91 23.80 -15.61
C HIS A 778 0.45 22.58 -14.79
N ILE A 779 1.37 21.93 -14.08
CA ILE A 779 1.09 20.75 -13.27
C ILE A 779 1.28 21.10 -11.79
N ASP A 780 0.16 21.14 -11.07
CA ASP A 780 0.07 21.53 -9.67
C ASP A 780 0.62 20.46 -8.72
N ALA A 781 0.46 19.18 -9.08
CA ALA A 781 0.88 18.03 -8.29
C ALA A 781 1.35 16.86 -9.15
N ILE A 782 2.24 16.03 -8.61
CA ILE A 782 2.57 14.71 -9.14
C ILE A 782 2.46 13.63 -8.06
N THR A 783 2.17 12.41 -8.50
CA THR A 783 2.55 11.18 -7.81
C THR A 783 3.73 10.57 -8.59
N ILE A 784 4.68 9.92 -7.91
CA ILE A 784 5.89 9.42 -8.62
C ILE A 784 5.63 8.12 -9.40
N GLN A 785 4.51 7.46 -9.16
CA GLN A 785 4.12 6.18 -9.76
C GLN A 785 2.63 5.95 -9.54
N ASN A 786 1.92 5.55 -10.60
CA ASN A 786 0.57 5.01 -10.57
C ASN A 786 0.58 3.59 -9.99
N GLU A 787 -0.19 3.31 -8.95
CA GLU A 787 -0.33 1.98 -8.34
C GLU A 787 1.01 1.25 -8.05
N PRO A 788 1.93 1.79 -7.23
CA PRO A 788 3.29 1.26 -7.03
C PRO A 788 3.38 -0.15 -6.41
N LEU A 789 2.26 -0.80 -6.07
CA LEU A 789 2.19 -2.21 -5.66
C LEU A 789 1.59 -3.13 -6.73
N ASN A 790 0.97 -2.58 -7.78
CA ASN A 790 0.49 -3.33 -8.93
C ASN A 790 1.67 -3.63 -9.87
N SER A 791 1.69 -4.80 -10.49
CA SER A 791 2.76 -5.22 -11.39
C SER A 791 2.18 -6.19 -12.41
N ARG A 792 2.07 -5.72 -13.65
CA ARG A 792 1.34 -6.37 -14.75
C ARG A 792 2.23 -6.44 -15.98
N ALA A 793 2.17 -7.56 -16.70
CA ALA A 793 3.07 -7.77 -17.83
C ALA A 793 2.59 -7.04 -19.08
N GLN A 794 1.27 -6.87 -19.26
CA GLN A 794 0.69 -6.45 -20.54
C GLN A 794 0.17 -5.00 -20.54
N MET A 795 0.55 -4.21 -19.53
CA MET A 795 0.30 -2.77 -19.43
C MET A 795 1.47 -2.09 -18.70
N PRO A 796 1.71 -0.79 -18.88
CA PRO A 796 2.77 -0.09 -18.16
C PRO A 796 2.56 -0.16 -16.65
N THR A 797 3.54 -0.68 -15.92
CA THR A 797 3.61 -0.70 -14.45
C THR A 797 5.07 -0.63 -14.00
N MET A 798 5.33 -0.09 -12.80
CA MET A 798 6.60 -0.27 -12.08
C MET A 798 6.34 -0.43 -10.58
N TYR A 799 6.84 -1.53 -9.99
CA TYR A 799 6.71 -1.76 -8.56
C TYR A 799 7.76 -0.95 -7.77
N ILE A 800 7.33 -0.21 -6.74
CA ILE A 800 8.18 0.58 -5.85
C ILE A 800 7.78 0.30 -4.40
N PHE A 801 8.71 -0.07 -3.53
CA PHE A 801 8.41 -0.26 -2.11
C PHE A 801 8.13 1.08 -1.39
N ALA A 802 7.38 1.06 -0.28
CA ALA A 802 6.97 2.29 0.41
C ALA A 802 8.16 3.10 0.98
N ASP A 803 9.19 2.42 1.48
CA ASP A 803 10.43 3.03 1.98
C ASP A 803 11.35 3.50 0.85
N GLU A 804 11.36 2.78 -0.26
CA GLU A 804 12.01 3.19 -1.52
C GLU A 804 11.37 4.47 -2.06
N SER A 805 10.04 4.50 -2.22
CA SER A 805 9.26 5.68 -2.65
C SER A 805 9.49 6.87 -1.72
N GLY A 806 9.42 6.65 -0.40
CA GLY A 806 9.71 7.66 0.61
C GLY A 806 11.14 8.22 0.53
N ALA A 807 12.13 7.42 0.11
CA ALA A 807 13.50 7.87 -0.10
C ALA A 807 13.67 8.60 -1.44
N LEU A 808 13.14 8.07 -2.55
CA LEU A 808 13.18 8.68 -3.89
C LEU A 808 12.60 10.10 -3.88
N ILE A 809 11.48 10.31 -3.17
CA ILE A 809 10.86 11.62 -3.01
C ILE A 809 11.74 12.55 -2.18
N ARG A 810 12.27 12.07 -1.05
CA ARG A 810 13.07 12.87 -0.11
C ARG A 810 14.41 13.32 -0.68
N ASP A 811 15.12 12.39 -1.31
CA ASP A 811 16.55 12.54 -1.61
C ASP A 811 16.81 12.97 -3.06
N ASN A 812 15.88 12.69 -4.00
CA ASN A 812 16.08 12.94 -5.43
C ASN A 812 14.95 13.77 -6.08
N VAL A 813 13.70 13.30 -6.10
CA VAL A 813 12.61 13.94 -6.88
C VAL A 813 12.22 15.31 -6.30
N GLY A 814 11.91 15.39 -5.00
CA GLY A 814 11.59 16.66 -4.33
C GLY A 814 12.72 17.69 -4.43
N PRO A 815 13.98 17.32 -4.13
CA PRO A 815 15.15 18.18 -4.35
C PRO A 815 15.33 18.63 -5.81
N ALA A 816 15.06 17.77 -6.80
CA ALA A 816 15.14 18.12 -8.22
C ALA A 816 14.11 19.17 -8.63
N ILE A 817 12.83 18.96 -8.27
CA ILE A 817 11.73 19.92 -8.51
C ILE A 817 12.05 21.28 -7.87
N LYS A 818 12.47 21.27 -6.60
CA LYS A 818 12.84 22.49 -5.86
C LYS A 818 14.05 23.21 -6.47
N LYS A 819 15.07 22.47 -6.91
CA LYS A 819 16.25 23.02 -7.60
C LYS A 819 15.92 23.63 -8.97
N ALA A 820 14.90 23.10 -9.65
CA ALA A 820 14.38 23.64 -10.91
C ALA A 820 13.49 24.88 -10.74
N GLY A 821 13.22 25.32 -9.50
CA GLY A 821 12.34 26.46 -9.20
C GLY A 821 10.84 26.16 -9.37
N LEU A 822 10.47 24.89 -9.58
CA LEU A 822 9.10 24.44 -9.77
C LEU A 822 8.34 24.41 -8.43
N LYS A 823 7.03 24.65 -8.49
CA LYS A 823 6.13 24.68 -7.31
C LYS A 823 5.24 23.44 -7.18
N THR A 824 5.35 22.51 -8.13
CA THR A 824 4.57 21.27 -8.19
C THR A 824 4.72 20.46 -6.90
N GLN A 825 3.58 20.06 -6.34
CA GLN A 825 3.51 19.23 -5.14
C GLN A 825 3.91 17.78 -5.45
N VAL A 826 4.33 17.04 -4.43
CA VAL A 826 4.45 15.58 -4.50
C VAL A 826 3.44 14.96 -3.54
N TRP A 827 2.60 14.07 -4.06
CA TRP A 827 1.60 13.32 -3.31
C TRP A 827 2.08 11.87 -3.14
N ALA A 828 1.75 11.28 -2.00
CA ALA A 828 2.12 9.91 -1.67
C ALA A 828 1.13 8.89 -2.27
N PHE A 829 1.64 7.68 -2.50
CA PHE A 829 0.89 6.44 -2.73
C PHE A 829 0.22 6.27 -4.11
N ASP A 830 -0.94 6.86 -4.37
CA ASP A 830 -1.70 6.70 -5.64
C ASP A 830 -2.11 5.25 -5.91
N HIS A 831 -2.75 4.62 -4.90
CA HIS A 831 -3.23 3.23 -4.97
C HIS A 831 -4.33 2.94 -3.91
N ASN A 832 -4.72 1.67 -3.75
CA ASN A 832 -5.95 1.24 -3.08
C ASN A 832 -5.92 1.32 -1.54
N THR A 833 -7.08 1.55 -0.92
CA THR A 833 -7.18 1.99 0.49
C THR A 833 -6.71 0.97 1.53
N GLN A 834 -6.65 -0.34 1.21
CA GLN A 834 -6.20 -1.35 2.17
C GLN A 834 -4.70 -1.26 2.52
N ASP A 835 -3.83 -0.84 1.60
CA ASP A 835 -2.38 -0.80 1.85
C ASP A 835 -1.93 0.47 2.62
N TYR A 836 -2.68 0.84 3.66
CA TYR A 836 -2.52 2.05 4.50
C TYR A 836 -1.08 2.34 4.93
N ASP A 837 -0.33 1.29 5.28
CA ASP A 837 1.04 1.39 5.78
C ASP A 837 1.99 2.03 4.72
N TYR A 838 1.61 2.05 3.44
CA TYR A 838 2.38 2.66 2.36
C TYR A 838 2.39 4.21 2.45
N PRO A 839 1.24 4.93 2.34
CA PRO A 839 1.24 6.38 2.52
C PRO A 839 1.72 6.78 3.92
N GLU A 840 1.41 6.00 4.97
CA GLU A 840 1.97 6.22 6.31
C GLU A 840 3.50 6.20 6.29
N THR A 841 4.14 5.22 5.63
CA THR A 841 5.60 5.12 5.53
C THR A 841 6.18 6.31 4.75
N VAL A 842 5.63 6.62 3.57
CA VAL A 842 6.12 7.72 2.71
C VAL A 842 6.03 9.07 3.44
N VAL A 843 4.94 9.31 4.16
CA VAL A 843 4.69 10.55 4.92
C VAL A 843 5.52 10.63 6.20
N ASN A 844 5.73 9.54 6.93
CA ASN A 844 6.66 9.51 8.07
C ASN A 844 8.12 9.74 7.65
N MET A 845 8.48 9.43 6.40
CA MET A 845 9.79 9.72 5.82
C MET A 845 9.94 11.15 5.29
N ASN A 846 8.84 11.93 5.19
CA ASN A 846 8.80 13.22 4.49
C ASN A 846 8.01 14.33 5.23
N GLY A 847 8.68 15.45 5.47
CA GLY A 847 8.02 16.67 5.96
C GLY A 847 6.96 17.18 4.98
N LYS A 848 6.03 18.00 5.48
CA LYS A 848 4.94 18.60 4.67
C LYS A 848 5.46 19.45 3.50
N ASP A 849 6.66 20.01 3.62
CA ASP A 849 7.35 20.74 2.55
C ASP A 849 7.83 19.84 1.39
N THR A 850 7.87 18.52 1.58
CA THR A 850 8.28 17.54 0.55
C THR A 850 7.10 16.71 0.05
N VAL A 851 6.19 16.27 0.94
CA VAL A 851 4.98 15.51 0.59
C VAL A 851 3.75 16.20 1.17
N GLN A 852 2.85 16.67 0.31
CA GLN A 852 1.73 17.52 0.73
C GLN A 852 0.43 16.76 1.02
N ALA A 853 0.19 15.65 0.31
CA ALA A 853 -1.05 14.88 0.38
C ALA A 853 -0.84 13.38 0.17
N ALA A 854 -1.88 12.58 0.41
CA ALA A 854 -1.98 11.18 0.00
C ALA A 854 -3.05 11.00 -1.09
N ALA A 855 -2.79 10.09 -2.02
CA ALA A 855 -3.63 9.75 -3.16
C ALA A 855 -4.15 8.30 -3.04
N TRP A 856 -5.45 8.10 -3.27
CA TRP A 856 -6.18 6.87 -2.95
C TRP A 856 -7.09 6.40 -4.11
N HIS A 857 -7.11 5.10 -4.38
CA HIS A 857 -7.91 4.46 -5.43
C HIS A 857 -9.07 3.63 -4.84
N CYS A 858 -10.13 3.41 -5.62
CA CYS A 858 -11.37 2.79 -5.15
C CYS A 858 -11.48 1.26 -5.29
N TYR A 859 -10.50 0.57 -5.88
CA TYR A 859 -10.68 -0.80 -6.39
C TYR A 859 -10.89 -1.87 -5.31
N SER A 860 -10.72 -1.52 -4.03
CA SER A 860 -11.19 -2.28 -2.87
C SER A 860 -12.72 -2.50 -2.89
N GLY A 861 -13.49 -1.60 -3.50
CA GLY A 861 -14.94 -1.66 -3.66
C GLY A 861 -15.71 -0.65 -2.79
N ASN A 862 -16.99 -0.43 -3.11
CA ASN A 862 -17.80 0.65 -2.53
C ASN A 862 -18.51 0.31 -1.21
N ASP A 863 -17.87 -0.48 -0.35
CA ASP A 863 -18.33 -0.65 1.03
C ASP A 863 -17.88 0.57 1.88
N PRO A 864 -18.73 1.17 2.73
CA PRO A 864 -18.35 2.29 3.59
C PRO A 864 -17.17 2.02 4.55
N SER A 865 -16.90 0.76 4.88
CA SER A 865 -15.74 0.35 5.68
C SER A 865 -14.41 0.56 4.94
N HIS A 866 -14.39 0.38 3.62
CA HIS A 866 -13.17 0.50 2.80
C HIS A 866 -12.61 1.94 2.73
N TRP A 867 -13.40 2.93 3.15
CA TRP A 867 -12.98 4.34 3.18
C TRP A 867 -12.53 4.82 4.58
N GLN A 868 -12.72 4.01 5.63
CA GLN A 868 -12.20 4.29 6.97
C GLN A 868 -10.66 4.49 7.04
N PRO A 869 -9.81 3.87 6.18
CA PRO A 869 -8.38 4.18 6.11
C PRO A 869 -8.07 5.68 5.92
N LEU A 870 -8.89 6.43 5.18
CA LEU A 870 -8.70 7.87 5.01
C LEU A 870 -9.03 8.64 6.30
N SER A 871 -10.02 8.17 7.08
CA SER A 871 -10.31 8.74 8.41
C SER A 871 -9.19 8.46 9.40
N ARG A 872 -8.65 7.23 9.45
CA ARG A 872 -7.44 6.89 10.22
C ARG A 872 -6.25 7.77 9.82
N PHE A 873 -6.06 8.01 8.51
CA PHE A 873 -4.99 8.85 8.01
C PHE A 873 -5.16 10.31 8.42
N HIS A 874 -6.39 10.85 8.41
CA HIS A 874 -6.65 12.20 8.90
C HIS A 874 -6.36 12.34 10.40
N ASP A 875 -6.80 11.39 11.22
CA ASP A 875 -6.56 11.42 12.67
C ASP A 875 -5.06 11.36 13.03
N GLN A 876 -4.25 10.69 12.20
CA GLN A 876 -2.80 10.56 12.37
C GLN A 876 -2.01 11.73 11.74
N PHE A 877 -2.47 12.25 10.60
CA PHE A 877 -1.81 13.30 9.81
C PHE A 877 -2.79 14.45 9.46
N PRO A 878 -3.37 15.15 10.46
CA PRO A 878 -4.41 16.16 10.23
C PRO A 878 -3.91 17.41 9.49
N ASP A 879 -2.60 17.53 9.28
CA ASP A 879 -1.98 18.58 8.48
C ASP A 879 -1.82 18.22 6.99
N ARG A 880 -2.08 16.97 6.58
CA ARG A 880 -1.95 16.52 5.18
C ARG A 880 -3.32 16.45 4.49
N GLU A 881 -3.33 16.72 3.19
CA GLU A 881 -4.53 16.60 2.37
C GLU A 881 -4.67 15.17 1.83
N GLN A 882 -5.87 14.81 1.37
CA GLN A 882 -6.17 13.47 0.85
C GLN A 882 -7.06 13.55 -0.39
N TYR A 883 -6.79 12.74 -1.39
CA TYR A 883 -7.52 12.75 -2.66
C TYR A 883 -7.92 11.34 -3.08
N MET A 884 -9.15 11.18 -3.56
CA MET A 884 -9.54 10.00 -4.31
C MET A 884 -9.12 10.28 -5.77
N THR A 885 -8.05 9.63 -6.24
CA THR A 885 -7.37 9.99 -7.50
C THR A 885 -7.74 9.12 -8.69
N GLU A 886 -8.34 7.95 -8.46
CA GLU A 886 -8.74 7.02 -9.52
C GLU A 886 -9.91 6.11 -9.09
N CYS A 887 -10.94 6.04 -9.94
CA CYS A 887 -11.97 5.01 -9.86
C CYS A 887 -12.60 4.73 -11.22
N TRP A 888 -12.60 3.47 -11.66
CA TRP A 888 -13.06 3.06 -12.98
C TRP A 888 -14.57 3.26 -13.22
N THR A 889 -14.94 3.34 -14.50
CA THR A 889 -16.32 3.36 -14.98
C THR A 889 -16.42 2.50 -16.24
N ALA A 890 -17.54 1.82 -16.45
CA ALA A 890 -17.75 0.93 -17.60
C ALA A 890 -19.25 0.80 -17.92
N VAL A 891 -19.71 1.44 -19.01
CA VAL A 891 -21.12 1.43 -19.43
C VAL A 891 -21.66 0.01 -19.53
N GLY A 892 -22.74 -0.27 -18.78
CA GLY A 892 -23.38 -1.59 -18.74
C GLY A 892 -22.71 -2.59 -17.80
N THR A 893 -21.63 -2.21 -17.11
CA THR A 893 -20.98 -3.01 -16.05
C THR A 893 -21.00 -2.29 -14.70
N THR A 894 -20.66 -1.00 -14.66
CA THR A 894 -20.88 -0.13 -13.49
C THR A 894 -22.28 0.47 -13.53
N ASP A 895 -22.84 0.75 -12.36
CA ASP A 895 -24.18 1.33 -12.20
C ASP A 895 -24.11 2.75 -11.60
N TRP A 896 -25.29 3.36 -11.39
CA TRP A 896 -25.39 4.69 -10.79
C TRP A 896 -24.90 4.74 -9.33
N VAL A 897 -25.05 3.66 -8.55
CA VAL A 897 -24.50 3.58 -7.19
C VAL A 897 -22.99 3.64 -7.25
N HIS A 898 -22.34 2.93 -8.19
CA HIS A 898 -20.89 2.91 -8.30
C HIS A 898 -20.28 4.32 -8.32
N SER A 899 -20.74 5.15 -9.26
CA SER A 899 -20.17 6.48 -9.50
C SER A 899 -20.69 7.59 -8.58
N SER A 900 -21.76 7.33 -7.82
CA SER A 900 -22.17 8.25 -6.75
C SER A 900 -21.54 7.90 -5.40
N SER A 901 -21.32 6.61 -5.10
CA SER A 901 -20.67 6.17 -3.87
C SER A 901 -19.15 6.42 -3.87
N PHE A 902 -18.43 6.25 -4.99
CA PHE A 902 -17.00 6.63 -5.01
C PHE A 902 -16.78 8.15 -4.88
N ALA A 903 -17.79 8.98 -5.15
CA ALA A 903 -17.72 10.41 -4.86
C ALA A 903 -18.14 10.75 -3.42
N LEU A 904 -19.16 10.07 -2.89
CA LEU A 904 -19.73 10.34 -1.57
C LEU A 904 -18.87 9.82 -0.41
N LEU A 905 -18.44 8.56 -0.48
CA LEU A 905 -17.77 7.87 0.63
C LEU A 905 -16.38 8.46 0.99
N PRO A 906 -15.53 8.91 0.04
CA PRO A 906 -14.27 9.55 0.41
C PRO A 906 -14.48 10.93 1.03
N LEU A 907 -15.48 11.71 0.56
CA LEU A 907 -15.83 13.00 1.18
C LEU A 907 -16.31 12.81 2.63
N GLN A 908 -17.05 11.75 2.91
CA GLN A 908 -17.41 11.37 4.28
C GLN A 908 -16.19 10.96 5.12
N ASN A 909 -15.10 10.51 4.49
CA ASN A 909 -13.85 10.09 5.13
C ASN A 909 -12.69 11.05 4.85
N TRP A 910 -12.94 12.37 4.96
CA TRP A 910 -11.94 13.43 4.93
C TRP A 910 -11.21 13.69 3.59
N ALA A 911 -11.61 13.08 2.47
CA ALA A 911 -11.04 13.42 1.16
C ALA A 911 -11.36 14.88 0.77
N ASN A 912 -10.35 15.58 0.26
CA ASN A 912 -10.42 16.95 -0.25
C ASN A 912 -10.96 17.04 -1.68
N GLY A 913 -10.87 15.98 -2.48
CA GLY A 913 -11.34 15.98 -3.86
C GLY A 913 -11.39 14.59 -4.48
N ILE A 914 -12.18 14.48 -5.57
CA ILE A 914 -12.55 13.22 -6.22
C ILE A 914 -12.22 13.30 -7.72
N ILE A 915 -11.54 12.28 -8.24
CA ILE A 915 -11.15 12.15 -9.64
C ILE A 915 -11.59 10.77 -10.16
N ALA A 916 -12.64 10.72 -10.99
CA ALA A 916 -13.02 9.50 -11.70
C ALA A 916 -11.93 9.07 -12.71
N TRP A 917 -12.01 7.85 -13.26
CA TRP A 917 -10.96 7.35 -14.16
C TRP A 917 -10.96 8.05 -15.51
N ALA A 918 -11.42 7.42 -16.59
CA ALA A 918 -11.46 8.08 -17.89
C ALA A 918 -12.46 9.25 -17.86
N LEU A 919 -12.01 10.45 -18.23
CA LEU A 919 -12.92 11.55 -18.55
C LEU A 919 -13.76 11.19 -19.79
N GLY A 920 -13.14 10.55 -20.78
CA GLY A 920 -13.81 10.06 -21.97
C GLY A 920 -13.11 8.89 -22.65
N SER A 921 -13.87 8.17 -23.48
CA SER A 921 -13.43 7.02 -24.29
C SER A 921 -14.26 6.94 -25.57
N PHE A 922 -13.98 5.98 -26.44
CA PHE A 922 -14.99 5.56 -27.41
C PHE A 922 -16.13 4.78 -26.74
N SER A 923 -17.29 4.68 -27.40
CA SER A 923 -18.40 3.81 -26.98
C SER A 923 -18.00 2.35 -27.13
N GLY A 924 -18.02 1.60 -26.02
CA GLY A 924 -17.44 0.26 -25.93
C GLY A 924 -16.00 0.24 -25.37
N GLY A 925 -15.43 1.41 -25.06
CA GLY A 925 -14.15 1.55 -24.35
C GLY A 925 -12.97 1.95 -25.23
N GLY A 926 -11.84 2.18 -24.58
CA GLY A 926 -10.55 2.41 -25.23
C GLY A 926 -10.39 3.73 -26.01
N PRO A 927 -9.31 3.85 -26.83
CA PRO A 927 -8.28 2.83 -27.10
C PRO A 927 -7.52 2.35 -25.86
N VAL A 928 -7.08 1.10 -25.91
CA VAL A 928 -6.28 0.44 -24.86
C VAL A 928 -5.05 -0.20 -25.48
N ILE A 929 -4.08 -0.54 -24.63
CA ILE A 929 -2.88 -1.27 -25.03
C ILE A 929 -3.19 -2.76 -25.23
N SER A 930 -2.51 -3.43 -26.17
CA SER A 930 -2.75 -4.83 -26.51
C SER A 930 -2.33 -5.78 -25.38
N GLY A 931 -3.28 -6.10 -24.51
CA GLY A 931 -3.06 -6.98 -23.37
C GLY A 931 -4.33 -7.40 -22.65
N GLY A 932 -4.27 -8.57 -21.99
CA GLY A 932 -5.32 -9.05 -21.08
C GLY A 932 -5.25 -8.46 -19.66
N ASP A 933 -4.22 -7.65 -19.35
CA ASP A 933 -4.13 -6.90 -18.09
C ASP A 933 -4.81 -5.50 -18.16
N ALA A 934 -4.98 -4.94 -19.37
CA ALA A 934 -5.51 -3.60 -19.58
C ALA A 934 -7.05 -3.55 -19.47
N CYS A 935 -7.64 -2.43 -19.03
CA CYS A 935 -9.08 -2.32 -18.86
C CYS A 935 -9.85 -2.13 -20.18
N GLY A 936 -9.92 -3.18 -21.00
CA GLY A 936 -10.60 -3.17 -22.31
C GLY A 936 -12.11 -2.84 -22.27
N ILE A 937 -12.76 -2.92 -21.10
CA ILE A 937 -14.17 -2.53 -20.90
C ILE A 937 -14.35 -1.13 -20.29
N CYS A 938 -13.27 -0.47 -19.86
CA CYS A 938 -13.37 0.84 -19.21
C CYS A 938 -13.84 1.90 -20.21
N THR A 939 -14.87 2.65 -19.81
CA THR A 939 -15.41 3.80 -20.52
C THR A 939 -15.29 5.05 -19.67
N GLY A 940 -15.14 6.22 -20.30
CA GLY A 940 -15.16 7.46 -19.54
C GLY A 940 -16.57 7.96 -19.19
N LEU A 941 -16.62 9.04 -18.39
CA LEU A 941 -17.85 9.78 -18.07
C LEU A 941 -18.61 10.25 -19.35
N VAL A 942 -17.89 10.40 -20.45
CA VAL A 942 -18.43 10.69 -21.78
C VAL A 942 -17.91 9.70 -22.81
N THR A 943 -18.82 8.99 -23.48
CA THR A 943 -18.47 8.11 -24.61
C THR A 943 -18.61 8.85 -25.94
N VAL A 944 -17.68 8.61 -26.87
CA VAL A 944 -17.70 9.17 -28.24
C VAL A 944 -17.95 8.04 -29.24
N ASP A 945 -18.77 8.28 -30.26
CA ASP A 945 -18.95 7.31 -31.34
C ASP A 945 -17.63 7.15 -32.15
N PRO A 946 -17.18 5.92 -32.50
CA PRO A 946 -15.92 5.70 -33.22
C PRO A 946 -15.77 6.42 -34.57
N SER A 947 -16.88 6.82 -35.22
CA SER A 947 -16.84 7.68 -36.41
C SER A 947 -16.46 9.13 -36.10
N GLY A 948 -16.72 9.60 -34.88
CA GLY A 948 -16.65 11.00 -34.45
C GLY A 948 -17.96 11.78 -34.58
N GLY A 949 -19.03 11.17 -35.10
CA GLY A 949 -20.28 11.89 -35.42
C GLY A 949 -21.02 12.48 -34.20
N SER A 950 -20.87 11.88 -33.02
CA SER A 950 -21.60 12.26 -31.80
C SER A 950 -20.89 11.80 -30.52
N TYR A 951 -21.36 12.30 -29.37
CA TYR A 951 -20.97 11.85 -28.04
C TYR A 951 -22.20 11.67 -27.12
N ARG A 952 -22.02 10.89 -26.05
CA ARG A 952 -23.03 10.63 -25.02
C ARG A 952 -22.43 10.87 -23.64
N LYS A 953 -23.08 11.73 -22.85
CA LYS A 953 -22.84 11.90 -21.42
C LYS A 953 -23.45 10.69 -20.69
N GLU A 954 -22.64 9.93 -19.99
CA GLU A 954 -23.06 8.69 -19.31
C GLU A 954 -23.73 8.95 -17.97
N VAL A 955 -24.27 7.89 -17.33
CA VAL A 955 -24.88 8.02 -15.99
C VAL A 955 -23.89 8.63 -15.00
N ASP A 956 -22.62 8.26 -15.13
CA ASP A 956 -21.49 8.66 -14.30
C ASP A 956 -21.21 10.17 -14.37
N TYR A 957 -21.37 10.80 -15.54
CA TYR A 957 -21.34 12.27 -15.71
C TYR A 957 -22.41 12.93 -14.83
N TYR A 958 -23.62 12.39 -14.83
CA TYR A 958 -24.74 12.96 -14.06
C TYR A 958 -24.66 12.65 -12.56
N MET A 959 -23.93 11.61 -12.15
CA MET A 959 -23.62 11.33 -10.73
C MET A 959 -22.51 12.26 -10.23
N MET A 960 -21.37 12.34 -10.92
CA MET A 960 -20.28 13.27 -10.60
C MET A 960 -20.74 14.74 -10.62
N GLY A 961 -21.67 15.08 -11.51
CA GLY A 961 -22.29 16.40 -11.60
C GLY A 961 -23.08 16.82 -10.36
N GLN A 962 -23.61 15.88 -9.58
CA GLN A 962 -24.36 16.19 -8.35
C GLN A 962 -23.45 16.65 -7.21
N PHE A 963 -22.14 16.40 -7.30
CA PHE A 963 -21.13 16.92 -6.38
C PHE A 963 -20.44 18.15 -7.00
N SER A 964 -19.81 18.00 -8.16
CA SER A 964 -18.95 19.03 -8.77
C SER A 964 -19.61 20.38 -9.02
N ARG A 965 -20.87 20.40 -9.48
CA ARG A 965 -21.61 21.62 -9.78
C ARG A 965 -22.07 22.38 -8.53
N PHE A 966 -22.24 21.68 -7.41
CA PHE A 966 -22.89 22.20 -6.20
C PHE A 966 -21.98 22.28 -4.97
N MET A 967 -20.80 21.63 -4.99
CA MET A 967 -19.77 21.70 -3.95
C MET A 967 -18.54 22.47 -4.50
N PRO A 968 -18.58 23.81 -4.56
CA PRO A 968 -17.50 24.61 -5.13
C PRO A 968 -16.18 24.50 -4.35
N LYS A 969 -15.07 24.71 -5.08
CA LYS A 969 -13.71 24.79 -4.54
C LYS A 969 -13.63 25.84 -3.43
N GLY A 970 -13.04 25.46 -2.29
CA GLY A 970 -13.02 26.26 -1.07
C GLY A 970 -14.17 26.00 -0.09
N GLY A 971 -15.23 25.26 -0.50
CA GLY A 971 -16.28 24.83 0.42
C GLY A 971 -15.73 23.94 1.55
N ARG A 972 -16.40 23.91 2.70
CA ARG A 972 -16.03 23.10 3.87
C ARG A 972 -17.02 21.97 4.03
N ALA A 973 -16.56 20.72 4.00
CA ALA A 973 -17.39 19.57 4.34
C ALA A 973 -17.92 19.70 5.77
N LEU A 974 -19.11 19.17 6.03
CA LEU A 974 -19.78 19.26 7.33
C LEU A 974 -19.85 17.90 8.03
N ALA A 975 -19.76 17.90 9.35
CA ALA A 975 -20.20 16.79 10.18
C ALA A 975 -21.74 16.69 10.19
N GLY A 976 -22.26 15.49 10.34
CA GLY A 976 -23.69 15.21 10.30
C GLY A 976 -24.02 13.79 10.74
N THR A 977 -25.31 13.49 10.87
CA THR A 977 -25.81 12.16 11.27
C THR A 977 -26.95 11.70 10.36
N GLY A 978 -27.28 10.41 10.43
CA GLY A 978 -28.40 9.81 9.69
C GLY A 978 -28.02 9.28 8.30
N SER A 979 -26.81 9.52 7.80
CA SER A 979 -26.30 8.84 6.60
C SER A 979 -25.89 7.40 6.92
N TYR A 980 -26.62 6.40 6.45
CA TYR A 980 -26.25 4.98 6.57
C TYR A 980 -27.08 4.09 5.64
N LEU A 981 -26.64 2.83 5.52
CA LEU A 981 -27.33 1.75 4.84
C LEU A 981 -27.70 0.64 5.83
N TYR A 982 -28.74 -0.12 5.49
CA TYR A 982 -29.05 -1.40 6.12
C TYR A 982 -28.24 -2.53 5.48
N GLY A 983 -28.23 -3.71 6.11
CA GLY A 983 -27.46 -4.88 5.65
C GLY A 983 -27.91 -5.49 4.32
N ASP A 984 -29.01 -5.01 3.73
CA ASP A 984 -29.47 -5.35 2.38
C ASP A 984 -28.99 -4.34 1.30
N GLY A 985 -28.25 -3.30 1.70
CA GLY A 985 -27.78 -2.23 0.82
C GLY A 985 -28.80 -1.13 0.53
N THR A 986 -30.01 -1.18 1.13
CA THR A 986 -30.98 -0.08 1.09
C THR A 986 -30.68 0.98 2.15
N GLY A 987 -31.26 2.17 2.02
CA GLY A 987 -31.04 3.29 2.93
C GLY A 987 -30.79 4.61 2.21
N VAL A 988 -30.31 5.61 2.96
CA VAL A 988 -29.98 6.93 2.46
C VAL A 988 -28.61 7.35 2.98
N GLU A 989 -27.69 7.62 2.06
CA GLU A 989 -26.38 8.19 2.36
C GLU A 989 -26.32 9.67 1.97
N SER A 990 -25.56 10.48 2.69
CA SER A 990 -25.48 11.92 2.41
C SER A 990 -24.15 12.57 2.80
N VAL A 991 -23.75 13.60 2.06
CA VAL A 991 -22.62 14.46 2.41
C VAL A 991 -22.95 15.93 2.13
N ALA A 992 -22.48 16.83 3.00
CA ALA A 992 -22.86 18.23 2.98
C ALA A 992 -21.64 19.17 3.06
N THR A 993 -21.80 20.38 2.51
CA THR A 993 -20.80 21.46 2.55
C THR A 993 -21.39 22.80 2.93
N LEU A 994 -20.63 23.61 3.67
CA LEU A 994 -20.81 25.06 3.74
C LEU A 994 -19.92 25.70 2.65
N ASN A 995 -20.53 26.40 1.71
CA ASN A 995 -19.86 26.92 0.52
C ASN A 995 -19.18 28.29 0.80
N PRO A 996 -18.22 28.75 -0.03
CA PRO A 996 -17.52 30.03 0.20
C PRO A 996 -18.42 31.26 0.18
N ASP A 997 -19.56 31.20 -0.52
CA ASP A 997 -20.56 32.25 -0.51
C ASP A 997 -21.48 32.21 0.74
N GLY A 998 -21.40 31.15 1.55
CA GLY A 998 -22.23 30.91 2.72
C GLY A 998 -23.50 30.10 2.47
N THR A 999 -23.80 29.66 1.24
CA THR A 999 -24.85 28.66 0.99
C THR A 999 -24.46 27.29 1.53
N ARG A 1000 -25.43 26.38 1.71
CA ARG A 1000 -25.18 25.02 2.20
C ARG A 1000 -25.67 24.01 1.18
N THR A 1001 -24.79 23.14 0.72
CA THR A 1001 -25.13 22.05 -0.21
C THR A 1001 -25.26 20.74 0.55
N VAL A 1002 -26.28 19.94 0.25
CA VAL A 1002 -26.45 18.58 0.79
C VAL A 1002 -26.75 17.64 -0.37
N VAL A 1003 -25.84 16.72 -0.63
CA VAL A 1003 -26.00 15.66 -1.65
C VAL A 1003 -26.54 14.42 -0.95
N ILE A 1004 -27.65 13.87 -1.44
CA ILE A 1004 -28.42 12.78 -0.83
C ILE A 1004 -28.56 11.65 -1.85
N GLN A 1005 -27.98 10.48 -1.57
CA GLN A 1005 -28.14 9.25 -2.36
C GLN A 1005 -29.25 8.40 -1.73
N ASN A 1006 -30.41 8.32 -2.38
CA ASN A 1006 -31.50 7.43 -1.96
C ASN A 1006 -31.42 6.10 -2.71
N ARG A 1007 -31.09 5.00 -2.00
CA ARG A 1007 -30.98 3.65 -2.60
C ARG A 1007 -32.31 2.89 -2.67
N TYR A 1008 -33.39 3.40 -2.06
CA TYR A 1008 -34.72 2.80 -2.17
C TYR A 1008 -35.31 2.90 -3.57
N ASP A 1009 -36.22 1.97 -3.91
CA ASP A 1009 -36.99 1.95 -5.15
C ASP A 1009 -38.22 2.88 -5.15
N HIS A 1010 -38.40 3.64 -4.07
CA HIS A 1010 -39.47 4.60 -3.86
C HIS A 1010 -38.91 5.95 -3.34
N ASP A 1011 -39.73 7.00 -3.44
CA ASP A 1011 -39.36 8.34 -2.99
C ASP A 1011 -39.43 8.44 -1.46
N ILE A 1012 -38.41 9.05 -0.84
CA ILE A 1012 -38.28 9.25 0.61
C ILE A 1012 -38.52 10.72 0.97
N TRP A 1013 -39.17 10.98 2.10
CA TRP A 1013 -39.26 12.32 2.70
C TRP A 1013 -38.13 12.55 3.69
N VAL A 1014 -37.12 13.30 3.27
CA VAL A 1014 -35.97 13.64 4.11
C VAL A 1014 -36.32 14.82 5.01
N GLN A 1015 -36.05 14.67 6.31
CA GLN A 1015 -36.05 15.73 7.31
C GLN A 1015 -34.60 16.03 7.71
N LEU A 1016 -34.09 17.19 7.31
CA LEU A 1016 -32.72 17.64 7.55
C LEU A 1016 -32.69 18.68 8.68
N GLY A 1017 -32.19 18.29 9.85
CA GLY A 1017 -31.88 19.21 10.94
C GLY A 1017 -30.61 20.04 10.68
N THR A 1018 -30.65 21.32 11.03
CA THR A 1018 -29.52 22.27 10.93
C THR A 1018 -29.30 22.99 12.27
N GLU A 1019 -28.08 23.43 12.54
CA GLU A 1019 -27.79 24.39 13.63
C GLU A 1019 -28.23 25.81 13.22
N GLY A 1020 -28.34 26.07 11.91
CA GLY A 1020 -28.94 27.24 11.27
C GLY A 1020 -30.38 27.54 11.68
N ASP A 1021 -31.31 26.78 11.10
CA ASP A 1021 -32.69 27.23 10.83
C ASP A 1021 -33.77 26.33 11.47
N GLY A 1022 -33.39 25.18 12.01
CA GLY A 1022 -34.31 24.09 12.37
C GLY A 1022 -34.32 22.98 11.31
N LYS A 1023 -35.50 22.38 11.05
CA LYS A 1023 -35.66 21.28 10.08
C LYS A 1023 -36.10 21.77 8.70
N TRP A 1024 -35.27 21.51 7.69
CA TRP A 1024 -35.66 21.52 6.27
C TRP A 1024 -36.28 20.17 5.90
N SER A 1025 -37.31 20.17 5.05
CA SER A 1025 -38.04 18.96 4.66
C SER A 1025 -38.26 18.92 3.15
N GLY A 1026 -38.02 17.78 2.50
CA GLY A 1026 -38.17 17.64 1.06
C GLY A 1026 -38.08 16.20 0.57
N ARG A 1027 -38.29 16.00 -0.73
CA ARG A 1027 -38.24 14.68 -1.36
C ARG A 1027 -36.82 14.32 -1.80
N ALA A 1028 -36.37 13.11 -1.50
CA ALA A 1028 -35.28 12.44 -2.20
C ALA A 1028 -35.90 11.36 -3.11
N TYR A 1029 -35.61 11.43 -4.41
CA TYR A 1029 -36.30 10.59 -5.40
C TYR A 1029 -35.78 9.15 -5.41
N ALA A 1030 -36.61 8.20 -5.82
CA ALA A 1030 -36.27 6.77 -5.95
C ALA A 1030 -35.01 6.53 -6.80
N LYS A 1031 -34.09 5.69 -6.32
CA LYS A 1031 -32.82 5.29 -6.97
C LYS A 1031 -32.10 6.48 -7.63
N ALA A 1032 -31.88 7.53 -6.86
CA ALA A 1032 -31.36 8.79 -7.35
C ALA A 1032 -30.41 9.46 -6.36
N VAL A 1033 -29.49 10.26 -6.92
CA VAL A 1033 -28.79 11.30 -6.18
C VAL A 1033 -29.59 12.60 -6.33
N THR A 1034 -30.07 13.14 -5.22
CA THR A 1034 -30.76 14.42 -5.13
C THR A 1034 -29.90 15.39 -4.34
N THR A 1035 -29.55 16.53 -4.92
CA THR A 1035 -28.74 17.57 -4.27
C THR A 1035 -29.59 18.78 -3.95
N TRP A 1036 -29.59 19.18 -2.69
CA TRP A 1036 -30.24 20.40 -2.20
C TRP A 1036 -29.18 21.50 -2.04
N VAL A 1037 -29.49 22.71 -2.53
CA VAL A 1037 -28.75 23.94 -2.22
C VAL A 1037 -29.66 24.82 -1.38
N LEU A 1038 -29.32 24.95 -0.10
CA LEU A 1038 -30.01 25.77 0.88
C LEU A 1038 -29.42 27.19 0.89
N PRO A 1039 -30.22 28.22 1.27
CA PRO A 1039 -29.70 29.57 1.51
C PRO A 1039 -28.65 29.60 2.62
N LYS A 1040 -28.09 30.78 2.86
CA LYS A 1040 -27.24 31.05 4.04
C LYS A 1040 -28.06 30.90 5.33
N ALA A 1041 -27.39 30.46 6.40
CA ALA A 1041 -27.91 30.42 7.77
C ALA A 1041 -27.87 31.81 8.46
#